data_AF-A0A1A7RCW6-F1
#
_entry.id   AF-A0A1A7RCW6-F1
#
_cell.length_a   1.000
_cell.length_b   1.000
_cell.length_c   1.000
_cell.angle_alpha   90.00
_cell.angle_beta   90.00
_cell.angle_gamma   90.00
#
_symmetry.space_group_name_H-M   'P 1'
#
loop_
_entity.id
_entity.type
_entity.pdbx_description
1 polymer ?
#
loop_
_entity_poly.entity_id
_entity_poly.type
_entity_poly.pdbx_seq_one_letter_code
_entity_poly.pdbx_strand_id
1 'polypeptide(L)'
;MTQRLEQIHSSLSTTVNESSTNKPQEIQTTLKSAFDQPEIQNTLTKTQLPPEQLTHTPDLKKIPTSTKRIKPLNDFLGQDRARASVEAGIALPYSGYNIFAVGTAGLGKRTMIKRLLQQHAKNMPTPCDWVYVNNFKFPREPLALQFPAGQAVKFQTMLHQSWQTILKQLERRFTAETYHNRIEMIRQHAGDEQHQALIEITREGEDLDLKLISQDDEHCFVPVHLIDDKYQEMSKEDINALNSKQRAEIASNMRYMDKKLERLGLHLGDLEDNARDKVQLLNREIAKQVVIPRIDLIQNKFGSVAGLENYLKLYADDIISNVEFVLEQEEDDFTPGQFNRIPSRYQANIIASHKPNAGAPVIFEDFPTHYNLLGHVEQLTQNGTITTDFTLIRPGSLHKANGGFLILEAEQLLEQPYAWQGLKRALKSGQLKLSSLEHMLTLTGSISIEPAAIDLNIKVILLAEPDIYYDILELEPELGSVFKIRADFTDTLQRNDINEQAYMQLIADYVQTDKLLPFDRSALAALLTDSSRQAEDQSSLSLHALTLGDLIREAHHHAALSGDKMVTENHINTALDHRKYRLGYLRELYWQDLSRGTQLIETKGHRLGQINALSVIQYADVEFGLPSRLTASVYQGGGDILDIERSVELGGSLHAKGVLLMSSFLKAHFGREQILHFSAALAFEQSYGQVDGDSATVAELSALISAISQLPIDQSWAITGSMNQLGQVQPIGGVNAKIEGFYDACKLQGLTGKQGVIIPRQNMQHLMLRKDVIEAVKLGQFHIHAIDTIDQALEILMARPVGTLDKKGRYSKGSIYAAVMEQLEYWQAIEDGAEFEEEEPKKKKKKKKAKKDKKSKKVDTAKEAESNEENIDEVSPNAE
;
A
#
# COMPACT_ATOMS: atom_id res chain seq x y z
N MET A 1 29.24 18.89 -65.60
CA MET A 1 28.98 20.33 -65.30
C MET A 1 29.49 20.58 -63.88
N THR A 2 30.82 20.43 -63.70
CA THR A 2 31.47 20.21 -62.39
C THR A 2 32.95 20.62 -62.49
N GLN A 3 33.20 21.80 -63.06
CA GLN A 3 34.57 22.32 -63.27
C GLN A 3 34.61 23.86 -63.38
N ARG A 4 33.58 24.54 -62.87
CA ARG A 4 33.43 26.01 -62.96
C ARG A 4 33.05 26.70 -61.64
N LEU A 5 33.21 26.01 -60.51
CA LEU A 5 32.97 26.55 -59.17
C LEU A 5 34.23 26.61 -58.29
N GLU A 6 35.27 25.82 -58.59
CA GLU A 6 36.53 25.84 -57.80
C GLU A 6 37.48 26.99 -58.16
N GLN A 7 37.28 27.68 -59.29
CA GLN A 7 38.13 28.81 -59.72
C GLN A 7 37.68 30.19 -59.21
N ILE A 8 36.66 30.26 -58.35
CA ILE A 8 36.15 31.54 -57.80
C ILE A 8 36.58 31.74 -56.32
N HIS A 9 37.04 30.69 -55.63
CA HIS A 9 37.37 30.74 -54.20
C HIS A 9 38.88 30.92 -53.86
N SER A 10 39.78 30.97 -54.84
CA SER A 10 41.24 30.99 -54.61
C SER A 10 41.94 32.33 -54.89
N SER A 11 41.21 33.43 -55.10
CA SER A 11 41.76 34.71 -55.59
C SER A 11 41.41 35.95 -54.75
N LEU A 12 40.94 35.77 -53.50
CA LEU A 12 40.58 36.87 -52.59
C LEU A 12 41.34 36.85 -51.24
N SER A 13 42.36 36.02 -51.11
CA SER A 13 43.12 35.82 -49.85
C SER A 13 44.55 36.35 -49.89
N THR A 14 44.79 37.59 -50.37
CA THR A 14 45.98 38.40 -50.06
C THR A 14 45.82 39.85 -50.57
N THR A 15 45.61 40.83 -49.68
CA THR A 15 46.15 42.22 -49.67
C THR A 15 45.24 43.20 -48.91
N VAL A 16 45.39 43.31 -47.58
CA VAL A 16 45.14 44.57 -46.85
C VAL A 16 46.17 44.70 -45.74
N ASN A 17 47.07 45.68 -45.86
CA ASN A 17 47.87 46.20 -44.77
C ASN A 17 47.30 47.56 -44.34
N GLU A 18 47.29 47.79 -43.03
CA GLU A 18 47.37 49.09 -42.35
C GLU A 18 46.55 50.27 -42.90
N SER A 19 45.39 50.54 -42.29
CA SER A 19 45.03 51.93 -41.97
C SER A 19 44.21 52.04 -40.67
N SER A 20 44.58 53.06 -39.91
CA SER A 20 44.15 53.43 -38.56
C SER A 20 42.65 53.36 -38.23
N THR A 21 42.34 52.52 -37.23
CA THR A 21 41.42 52.80 -36.10
C THR A 21 40.40 53.93 -36.25
N ASN A 22 39.13 53.55 -36.44
CA ASN A 22 37.99 54.26 -35.86
C ASN A 22 37.11 53.22 -35.14
N LYS A 23 37.24 53.11 -33.82
CA LYS A 23 36.31 52.33 -32.99
C LYS A 23 34.94 53.04 -32.99
N PRO A 24 33.82 52.35 -33.22
CA PRO A 24 32.55 52.80 -32.68
C PRO A 24 32.70 52.93 -31.16
N GLN A 25 32.30 54.07 -30.60
CA GLN A 25 32.27 54.22 -29.15
C GLN A 25 31.07 53.43 -28.62
N GLU A 26 31.31 52.25 -28.04
CA GLU A 26 30.33 51.63 -27.16
C GLU A 26 30.03 52.60 -26.02
N ILE A 27 28.82 53.17 -26.03
CA ILE A 27 28.26 53.81 -24.84
C ILE A 27 27.71 52.68 -23.98
N GLN A 28 28.61 51.95 -23.31
CA GLN A 28 28.21 51.12 -22.18
C GLN A 28 27.74 52.04 -21.05
N THR A 29 26.43 52.29 -21.00
CA THR A 29 25.78 52.65 -19.75
C THR A 29 25.94 51.47 -18.81
N THR A 30 26.94 51.54 -17.92
CA THR A 30 27.17 50.52 -16.90
C THR A 30 25.99 50.47 -15.94
N LEU A 31 25.05 49.58 -16.22
CA LEU A 31 23.94 49.24 -15.34
C LEU A 31 24.53 48.81 -13.99
N LYS A 32 24.08 49.46 -12.93
CA LYS A 32 24.55 49.23 -11.57
C LYS A 32 23.88 47.98 -11.01
N SER A 33 24.61 47.19 -10.23
CA SER A 33 24.00 46.08 -9.50
C SER A 33 23.20 46.61 -8.31
N ALA A 34 22.28 45.80 -7.80
CA ALA A 34 21.46 46.16 -6.64
C ALA A 34 22.30 46.58 -5.43
N PHE A 35 23.40 45.88 -5.17
CA PHE A 35 24.36 46.16 -4.09
C PHE A 35 25.04 47.54 -4.18
N ASP A 36 25.03 48.17 -5.36
CA ASP A 36 25.68 49.47 -5.63
C ASP A 36 24.68 50.66 -5.51
N GLN A 37 23.43 50.42 -5.10
CA GLN A 37 22.34 51.39 -5.13
C GLN A 37 21.81 51.76 -3.73
N PRO A 38 22.06 52.99 -3.23
CA PRO A 38 21.76 53.36 -1.84
C PRO A 38 20.25 53.44 -1.55
N GLU A 39 19.41 53.67 -2.56
CA GLU A 39 17.96 53.85 -2.42
C GLU A 39 17.24 52.55 -1.99
N ILE A 40 17.77 51.39 -2.39
CA ILE A 40 17.20 50.05 -2.10
C ILE A 40 17.95 49.29 -1.00
N GLN A 41 18.96 49.92 -0.37
CA GLN A 41 19.81 49.28 0.66
C GLN A 41 18.98 48.75 1.85
N ASN A 42 17.87 49.44 2.18
CA ASN A 42 16.92 49.01 3.21
C ASN A 42 16.25 47.68 2.85
N THR A 43 15.84 47.52 1.58
CA THR A 43 15.20 46.31 1.05
C THR A 43 16.18 45.15 1.03
N LEU A 44 17.40 45.36 0.51
CA LEU A 44 18.48 44.36 0.56
C LEU A 44 18.74 43.89 2.01
N THR A 45 18.91 44.82 2.94
CA THR A 45 19.22 44.50 4.35
C THR A 45 18.08 43.76 5.07
N LYS A 46 16.81 44.02 4.71
CA LYS A 46 15.63 43.35 5.29
C LYS A 46 15.30 41.98 4.68
N THR A 47 15.77 41.72 3.46
CA THR A 47 15.44 40.51 2.71
C THR A 47 16.57 39.49 2.74
N GLN A 48 17.83 39.93 2.83
CA GLN A 48 19.01 39.05 2.87
C GLN A 48 18.94 38.06 4.04
N LEU A 49 19.19 36.78 3.73
CA LEU A 49 19.30 35.71 4.73
C LEU A 49 20.77 35.48 5.11
N PRO A 50 21.13 35.49 6.41
CA PRO A 50 22.44 35.09 6.87
C PRO A 50 22.61 33.56 6.84
N PRO A 51 23.84 33.02 6.78
CA PRO A 51 24.10 31.58 6.67
C PRO A 51 23.43 30.72 7.74
N GLU A 52 23.27 31.25 8.95
CA GLU A 52 22.68 30.56 10.10
C GLU A 52 21.17 30.31 9.96
N GLN A 53 20.49 30.96 9.00
CA GLN A 53 19.06 30.76 8.72
C GLN A 53 18.79 29.77 7.58
N LEU A 54 19.83 29.28 6.91
CA LEU A 54 19.72 28.45 5.70
C LEU A 54 19.60 26.95 5.97
N THR A 55 19.78 26.52 7.22
CA THR A 55 19.65 25.13 7.69
C THR A 55 19.60 25.11 9.22
N HIS A 56 19.04 24.06 9.82
CA HIS A 56 19.06 23.87 11.28
C HIS A 56 20.14 22.87 11.72
N THR A 57 21.30 23.39 12.16
CA THR A 57 22.37 22.59 12.75
C THR A 57 22.12 22.28 14.25
N PRO A 58 22.16 21.01 14.68
CA PRO A 58 22.03 20.64 16.10
C PRO A 58 23.17 21.16 16.99
N ASP A 59 22.88 21.50 18.25
CA ASP A 59 23.93 21.81 19.23
C ASP A 59 24.68 20.54 19.67
N LEU A 60 25.91 20.39 19.17
CA LEU A 60 26.84 19.31 19.50
C LEU A 60 27.12 19.14 21.00
N LYS A 61 26.86 20.14 21.84
CA LYS A 61 26.98 20.04 23.31
C LYS A 61 25.82 19.28 23.94
N LYS A 62 24.62 19.37 23.39
CA LYS A 62 23.44 18.59 23.82
C LYS A 62 23.53 17.13 23.38
N ILE A 63 24.26 16.84 22.30
CA ILE A 63 24.36 15.49 21.71
C ILE A 63 25.36 14.59 22.50
N PRO A 64 24.94 13.37 22.89
CA PRO A 64 25.80 12.37 23.52
C PRO A 64 27.04 12.04 22.68
N THR A 65 28.16 11.71 23.33
CA THR A 65 29.43 11.45 22.63
C THR A 65 29.41 10.24 21.68
N SER A 66 28.52 9.27 21.92
CA SER A 66 28.33 8.11 21.04
C SER A 66 27.03 7.35 21.36
N THR A 67 26.44 6.69 20.36
CA THR A 67 25.29 5.78 20.52
C THR A 67 25.50 4.67 21.55
N LYS A 68 26.75 4.27 21.83
CA LYS A 68 27.11 3.36 22.94
C LYS A 68 26.60 3.79 24.32
N ARG A 69 26.28 5.07 24.52
CA ARG A 69 25.77 5.62 25.80
C ARG A 69 24.26 5.84 25.80
N ILE A 70 23.57 5.51 24.70
CA ILE A 70 22.14 5.75 24.50
C ILE A 70 21.41 4.41 24.63
N LYS A 71 20.31 4.39 25.40
CA LYS A 71 19.44 3.21 25.47
C LYS A 71 18.60 3.10 24.19
N PRO A 72 18.36 1.90 23.64
CA PRO A 72 17.52 1.73 22.46
C PRO A 72 16.06 2.13 22.75
N LEU A 73 15.34 2.56 21.70
CA LEU A 73 13.95 2.99 21.83
C LEU A 73 12.97 1.80 21.83
N ASN A 74 12.43 1.49 23.00
CA ASN A 74 11.43 0.43 23.16
C ASN A 74 9.98 0.85 22.82
N ASP A 75 9.73 2.09 22.40
CA ASP A 75 8.39 2.66 22.22
C ASP A 75 8.16 3.30 20.82
N PHE A 76 6.93 3.73 20.54
CA PHE A 76 6.49 4.37 19.30
C PHE A 76 7.02 5.82 19.24
N LEU A 77 7.94 6.12 18.33
CA LEU A 77 8.42 7.49 18.15
C LEU A 77 7.40 8.33 17.35
N GLY A 78 6.77 9.31 17.99
CA GLY A 78 5.92 10.30 17.32
C GLY A 78 4.53 9.80 16.88
N GLN A 79 4.23 8.51 17.09
CA GLN A 79 3.01 7.86 16.60
C GLN A 79 1.93 7.74 17.68
N ASP A 80 1.82 8.71 18.60
CA ASP A 80 0.92 8.65 19.75
C ASP A 80 -0.55 8.51 19.34
N ARG A 81 -0.96 9.17 18.24
CA ARG A 81 -2.32 9.05 17.68
C ARG A 81 -2.58 7.65 17.13
N ALA A 82 -1.68 7.12 16.31
CA ALA A 82 -1.80 5.76 15.76
C ALA A 82 -1.85 4.73 16.89
N ARG A 83 -0.98 4.86 17.90
CA ARG A 83 -0.95 4.02 19.10
C ARG A 83 -2.28 4.08 19.85
N ALA A 84 -2.79 5.27 20.17
CA ALA A 84 -4.06 5.43 20.87
C ALA A 84 -5.25 4.82 20.09
N SER A 85 -5.29 5.00 18.76
CA SER A 85 -6.28 4.32 17.91
C SER A 85 -6.16 2.79 17.98
N VAL A 86 -4.95 2.24 17.89
CA VAL A 86 -4.72 0.79 17.97
C VAL A 86 -5.10 0.26 19.36
N GLU A 87 -4.69 0.91 20.44
CA GLU A 87 -5.04 0.54 21.82
C GLU A 87 -6.58 0.59 22.05
N ALA A 88 -7.26 1.63 21.55
CA ALA A 88 -8.73 1.72 21.60
C ALA A 88 -9.41 0.61 20.78
N GLY A 89 -8.86 0.28 19.59
CA GLY A 89 -9.35 -0.81 18.75
C GLY A 89 -9.17 -2.19 19.39
N ILE A 90 -8.09 -2.40 20.16
CA ILE A 90 -7.86 -3.64 20.92
C ILE A 90 -8.81 -3.70 22.14
N ALA A 91 -8.98 -2.59 22.86
CA ALA A 91 -9.79 -2.53 24.08
C ALA A 91 -11.30 -2.76 23.85
N LEU A 92 -11.79 -2.57 22.62
CA LEU A 92 -13.19 -2.77 22.25
C LEU A 92 -13.42 -4.19 21.66
N PRO A 93 -14.03 -5.13 22.40
CA PRO A 93 -14.20 -6.53 21.96
C PRO A 93 -15.36 -6.73 20.98
N TYR A 94 -16.02 -5.65 20.53
CA TYR A 94 -17.22 -5.73 19.70
C TYR A 94 -16.91 -5.91 18.20
N SER A 95 -17.86 -6.48 17.46
CA SER A 95 -17.76 -6.66 16.02
C SER A 95 -17.70 -5.33 15.25
N GLY A 96 -16.95 -5.34 14.15
CA GLY A 96 -16.69 -4.15 13.32
C GLY A 96 -15.61 -3.21 13.86
N TYR A 97 -15.09 -3.41 15.08
CA TYR A 97 -13.96 -2.64 15.61
C TYR A 97 -12.62 -3.25 15.19
N ASN A 98 -12.48 -3.59 13.91
CA ASN A 98 -11.19 -3.89 13.31
C ASN A 98 -10.45 -2.59 12.97
N ILE A 99 -9.13 -2.68 12.81
CA ILE A 99 -8.24 -1.53 12.71
C ILE A 99 -7.74 -1.38 11.27
N PHE A 100 -7.76 -0.15 10.78
CA PHE A 100 -7.19 0.24 9.50
C PHE A 100 -6.03 1.21 9.77
N ALA A 101 -4.80 0.76 9.52
CA ALA A 101 -3.57 1.52 9.76
C ALA A 101 -3.08 2.17 8.46
N VAL A 102 -3.09 3.50 8.43
CA VAL A 102 -2.86 4.32 7.24
C VAL A 102 -1.61 5.17 7.43
N GLY A 103 -0.78 5.30 6.40
CA GLY A 103 0.43 6.12 6.36
C GLY A 103 1.34 5.67 5.22
N THR A 104 2.42 6.38 4.91
CA THR A 104 3.31 5.99 3.80
C THR A 104 4.01 4.63 4.04
N ALA A 105 4.56 4.02 2.98
CA ALA A 105 5.56 2.96 3.11
C ALA A 105 6.78 3.44 3.93
N GLY A 106 7.61 2.48 4.36
CA GLY A 106 8.86 2.78 5.05
C GLY A 106 8.77 3.34 6.49
N LEU A 107 7.61 3.83 6.96
CA LEU A 107 7.40 4.26 8.37
C LEU A 107 7.53 3.14 9.42
N GLY A 108 7.60 1.88 9.00
CA GLY A 108 7.67 0.73 9.90
C GLY A 108 6.33 0.33 10.56
N LYS A 109 5.18 0.77 10.00
CA LYS A 109 3.79 0.44 10.42
C LYS A 109 3.66 -1.00 10.94
N ARG A 110 4.07 -1.98 10.13
CA ARG A 110 4.05 -3.42 10.42
C ARG A 110 4.82 -3.78 11.70
N THR A 111 6.05 -3.30 11.82
CA THR A 111 6.95 -3.59 12.96
C THR A 111 6.40 -3.00 14.26
N MET A 112 5.94 -1.75 14.22
CA MET A 112 5.39 -1.06 15.38
C MET A 112 4.10 -1.74 15.88
N ILE A 113 3.13 -1.99 14.99
CA ILE A 113 1.87 -2.67 15.31
C ILE A 113 2.12 -4.08 15.83
N LYS A 114 2.97 -4.87 15.15
CA LYS A 114 3.30 -6.23 15.59
C LYS A 114 3.92 -6.25 16.99
N ARG A 115 4.79 -5.29 17.32
CA ARG A 115 5.38 -5.15 18.67
C ARG A 115 4.32 -4.87 19.74
N LEU A 116 3.39 -3.94 19.48
CA LEU A 116 2.29 -3.58 20.39
C LEU A 116 1.33 -4.75 20.61
N LEU A 117 0.90 -5.40 19.52
CA LEU A 117 0.03 -6.57 19.58
C LEU A 117 0.68 -7.73 20.33
N GLN A 118 1.98 -7.98 20.13
CA GLN A 118 2.72 -9.01 20.89
C GLN A 118 2.89 -8.68 22.38
N GLN A 119 2.93 -7.40 22.76
CA GLN A 119 2.93 -7.01 24.18
C GLN A 119 1.56 -7.26 24.81
N HIS A 120 0.47 -6.87 24.14
CA HIS A 120 -0.90 -7.08 24.63
C HIS A 120 -1.29 -8.57 24.67
N ALA A 121 -0.98 -9.32 23.60
CA ALA A 121 -1.36 -10.72 23.43
C ALA A 121 -0.78 -11.66 24.50
N LYS A 122 0.39 -11.33 25.08
CA LYS A 122 0.98 -12.08 26.21
C LYS A 122 0.09 -12.11 27.45
N ASN A 123 -0.74 -11.08 27.66
CA ASN A 123 -1.62 -10.94 28.82
C ASN A 123 -3.05 -11.46 28.54
N MET A 124 -3.35 -11.85 27.29
CA MET A 124 -4.63 -12.42 26.90
C MET A 124 -4.69 -13.93 27.19
N PRO A 125 -5.88 -14.50 27.45
CA PRO A 125 -6.01 -15.94 27.59
C PRO A 125 -5.63 -16.65 26.28
N THR A 126 -4.96 -17.80 26.40
CA THR A 126 -4.66 -18.63 25.22
C THR A 126 -5.96 -19.23 24.67
N PRO A 127 -6.21 -19.12 23.35
CA PRO A 127 -7.43 -19.64 22.73
C PRO A 127 -7.51 -21.17 22.73
N CYS A 128 -8.72 -21.66 22.47
CA CYS A 128 -9.01 -23.08 22.35
C CYS A 128 -8.28 -23.72 21.16
N ASP A 129 -8.08 -25.04 21.24
CA ASP A 129 -7.73 -25.87 20.11
C ASP A 129 -9.03 -26.25 19.34
N TRP A 130 -8.94 -26.41 18.02
CA TRP A 130 -10.05 -26.81 17.15
C TRP A 130 -9.73 -28.10 16.40
N VAL A 131 -10.65 -29.05 16.43
CA VAL A 131 -10.51 -30.39 15.84
C VAL A 131 -11.75 -30.73 15.02
N TYR A 132 -11.58 -31.15 13.76
CA TYR A 132 -12.65 -31.80 13.00
C TYR A 132 -12.61 -33.32 13.22
N VAL A 133 -13.79 -33.91 13.38
CA VAL A 133 -13.99 -35.35 13.45
C VAL A 133 -15.10 -35.79 12.48
N ASN A 134 -15.07 -37.05 12.08
CA ASN A 134 -16.09 -37.62 11.21
C ASN A 134 -17.50 -37.50 11.82
N ASN A 135 -18.51 -37.33 10.97
CA ASN A 135 -19.92 -37.41 11.34
C ASN A 135 -20.51 -38.72 10.84
N PHE A 136 -20.65 -39.70 11.73
CA PHE A 136 -21.13 -41.05 11.39
C PHE A 136 -22.57 -41.10 10.85
N LYS A 137 -23.37 -40.04 11.02
CA LYS A 137 -24.71 -39.93 10.42
C LYS A 137 -24.69 -39.28 9.04
N PHE A 138 -23.88 -38.23 8.89
CA PHE A 138 -23.74 -37.48 7.64
C PHE A 138 -22.25 -37.28 7.34
N PRO A 139 -21.57 -38.25 6.71
CA PRO A 139 -20.10 -38.21 6.53
C PRO A 139 -19.57 -36.98 5.75
N ARG A 140 -20.45 -36.29 5.01
CA ARG A 140 -20.12 -35.02 4.33
C ARG A 140 -20.15 -33.79 5.22
N GLU A 141 -20.66 -33.88 6.45
CA GLU A 141 -20.77 -32.77 7.41
C GLU A 141 -19.89 -33.01 8.66
N PRO A 142 -18.54 -32.96 8.56
CA PRO A 142 -17.63 -33.14 9.70
C PRO A 142 -17.96 -32.23 10.89
N LEU A 143 -17.89 -32.79 12.10
CA LEU A 143 -18.20 -32.06 13.33
C LEU A 143 -16.96 -31.31 13.83
N ALA A 144 -17.13 -30.03 14.17
CA ALA A 144 -16.11 -29.23 14.87
C ALA A 144 -16.21 -29.45 16.38
N LEU A 145 -15.10 -29.80 17.03
CA LEU A 145 -14.97 -29.94 18.47
C LEU A 145 -13.97 -28.92 19.03
N GLN A 146 -14.37 -28.24 20.10
CA GLN A 146 -13.60 -27.20 20.77
C GLN A 146 -12.89 -27.78 22.02
N PHE A 147 -11.57 -27.81 22.00
CA PHE A 147 -10.75 -28.34 23.10
C PHE A 147 -10.04 -27.21 23.87
N PRO A 148 -9.79 -27.35 25.18
CA PRO A 148 -8.90 -26.44 25.89
C PRO A 148 -7.48 -26.46 25.29
N ALA A 149 -6.75 -25.34 25.38
CA ALA A 149 -5.42 -25.18 24.78
C ALA A 149 -4.47 -26.36 25.08
N GLY A 150 -3.88 -26.93 24.04
CA GLY A 150 -2.92 -28.03 24.12
C GLY A 150 -3.52 -29.40 24.50
N GLN A 151 -4.84 -29.57 24.41
CA GLN A 151 -5.52 -30.86 24.60
C GLN A 151 -5.79 -31.59 23.29
N ALA A 152 -5.90 -30.91 22.14
CA ALA A 152 -6.24 -31.56 20.87
C ALA A 152 -5.23 -32.64 20.45
N VAL A 153 -3.93 -32.36 20.58
CA VAL A 153 -2.86 -33.33 20.28
C VAL A 153 -2.94 -34.56 21.19
N LYS A 154 -3.29 -34.36 22.47
CA LYS A 154 -3.46 -35.45 23.44
C LYS A 154 -4.71 -36.28 23.16
N PHE A 155 -5.79 -35.64 22.69
CA PHE A 155 -7.01 -36.31 22.26
C PHE A 155 -6.76 -37.17 21.03
N GLN A 156 -6.21 -36.60 19.95
CA GLN A 156 -5.86 -37.33 18.72
C GLN A 156 -4.96 -38.54 19.01
N THR A 157 -3.89 -38.34 19.78
CA THR A 157 -2.98 -39.44 20.18
C THR A 157 -3.72 -40.54 20.94
N MET A 158 -4.59 -40.19 21.89
CA MET A 158 -5.33 -41.16 22.69
C MET A 158 -6.42 -41.88 21.89
N LEU A 159 -7.09 -41.19 20.95
CA LEU A 159 -8.07 -41.78 20.04
C LEU A 159 -7.39 -42.82 19.13
N HIS A 160 -6.25 -42.45 18.53
CA HIS A 160 -5.48 -43.34 17.65
C HIS A 160 -4.92 -44.57 18.38
N GLN A 161 -4.41 -44.40 19.61
CA GLN A 161 -3.98 -45.52 20.46
C GLN A 161 -5.14 -46.42 20.89
N SER A 162 -6.32 -45.83 21.13
CA SER A 162 -7.52 -46.58 21.51
C SER A 162 -8.02 -47.43 20.35
N TRP A 163 -8.07 -46.89 19.12
CA TRP A 163 -8.38 -47.65 17.91
C TRP A 163 -7.47 -48.88 17.75
N GLN A 164 -6.15 -48.70 17.76
CA GLN A 164 -5.18 -49.79 17.63
C GLN A 164 -5.33 -50.85 18.74
N THR A 165 -5.70 -50.42 19.96
CA THR A 165 -5.95 -51.32 21.09
C THR A 165 -7.26 -52.08 20.94
N ILE A 166 -8.32 -51.43 20.43
CA ILE A 166 -9.62 -52.05 20.14
C ILE A 166 -9.45 -53.14 19.08
N LEU A 167 -8.86 -52.81 17.92
CA LEU A 167 -8.65 -53.74 16.81
C LEU A 167 -7.96 -55.03 17.27
N LYS A 168 -6.79 -54.89 17.91
CA LYS A 168 -6.02 -56.03 18.48
C LYS A 168 -6.77 -56.81 19.56
N GLN A 169 -7.69 -56.18 20.30
CA GLN A 169 -8.52 -56.87 21.29
C GLN A 169 -9.72 -57.57 20.67
N LEU A 170 -10.27 -57.08 19.56
CA LEU A 170 -11.31 -57.72 18.76
C LEU A 170 -10.73 -58.95 18.05
N GLU A 171 -9.67 -58.81 17.27
CA GLU A 171 -8.95 -59.93 16.60
C GLU A 171 -8.75 -61.12 17.56
N ARG A 172 -8.19 -60.86 18.75
CA ARG A 172 -7.93 -61.87 19.79
C ARG A 172 -9.20 -62.47 20.42
N ARG A 173 -10.33 -61.76 20.41
CA ARG A 173 -11.61 -62.27 20.94
C ARG A 173 -12.36 -63.11 19.91
N PHE A 174 -12.28 -62.73 18.64
CA PHE A 174 -12.90 -63.44 17.51
C PHE A 174 -12.08 -64.66 17.04
N THR A 175 -10.81 -64.77 17.42
CA THR A 175 -9.97 -65.97 17.22
C THR A 175 -9.93 -66.92 18.43
N ALA A 176 -10.68 -66.63 19.50
CA ALA A 176 -10.69 -67.46 20.71
C ALA A 176 -11.64 -68.66 20.57
N GLU A 177 -11.22 -69.84 21.04
CA GLU A 177 -12.06 -71.06 21.08
C GLU A 177 -13.43 -70.82 21.73
N THR A 178 -13.49 -69.97 22.76
CA THR A 178 -14.74 -69.60 23.45
C THR A 178 -15.76 -68.88 22.56
N TYR A 179 -15.33 -68.28 21.45
CA TYR A 179 -16.19 -67.64 20.46
C TYR A 179 -16.69 -68.67 19.44
N HIS A 180 -15.79 -69.49 18.87
CA HIS A 180 -16.16 -70.58 17.96
C HIS A 180 -17.16 -71.55 18.59
N ASN A 181 -16.93 -71.99 19.83
CA ASN A 181 -17.84 -72.88 20.55
C ASN A 181 -19.26 -72.29 20.72
N ARG A 182 -19.40 -70.96 20.83
CA ARG A 182 -20.71 -70.29 20.92
C ARG A 182 -21.42 -70.21 19.58
N ILE A 183 -20.69 -69.97 18.49
CA ILE A 183 -21.25 -70.03 17.14
C ILE A 183 -21.70 -71.45 16.80
N GLU A 184 -20.91 -72.47 17.15
CA GLU A 184 -21.29 -73.87 16.97
C GLU A 184 -22.55 -74.23 17.76
N MET A 185 -22.69 -73.78 19.01
CA MET A 185 -23.93 -73.98 19.79
C MET A 185 -25.16 -73.33 19.14
N ILE A 186 -25.03 -72.11 18.58
CA ILE A 186 -26.14 -71.43 17.88
C ILE A 186 -26.52 -72.20 16.60
N ARG A 187 -25.52 -72.67 15.84
CA ARG A 187 -25.73 -73.46 14.61
C ARG A 187 -26.33 -74.83 14.90
N GLN A 188 -25.87 -75.52 15.94
CA GLN A 188 -26.41 -76.82 16.37
C GLN A 188 -27.87 -76.69 16.80
N HIS A 189 -28.22 -75.70 17.63
CA HIS A 189 -29.61 -75.48 18.05
C HIS A 189 -30.53 -75.20 16.87
N ALA A 190 -30.09 -74.39 15.91
CA ALA A 190 -30.87 -74.13 14.70
C ALA A 190 -31.02 -75.40 13.84
N GLY A 191 -29.93 -76.16 13.64
CA GLY A 191 -29.95 -77.42 12.89
C GLY A 191 -30.83 -78.50 13.53
N ASP A 192 -30.83 -78.60 14.86
CA ASP A 192 -31.69 -79.52 15.61
C ASP A 192 -33.18 -79.16 15.45
N GLU A 193 -33.53 -77.87 15.51
CA GLU A 193 -34.91 -77.39 15.27
C GLU A 193 -35.34 -77.61 13.81
N GLN A 194 -34.48 -77.32 12.83
CA GLN A 194 -34.73 -77.61 11.41
C GLN A 194 -34.95 -79.12 11.19
N HIS A 195 -34.11 -79.96 11.78
CA HIS A 195 -34.21 -81.43 11.67
C HIS A 195 -35.48 -81.98 12.34
N GLN A 196 -35.92 -81.43 13.48
CA GLN A 196 -37.20 -81.79 14.10
C GLN A 196 -38.38 -81.41 13.21
N ALA A 197 -38.40 -80.20 12.64
CA ALA A 197 -39.45 -79.76 11.73
C ALA A 197 -39.55 -80.63 10.46
N LEU A 198 -38.41 -81.10 9.94
CA LEU A 198 -38.35 -82.06 8.83
C LEU A 198 -38.81 -83.47 9.24
N ILE A 199 -38.52 -83.94 10.46
CA ILE A 199 -39.06 -85.22 10.96
C ILE A 199 -40.59 -85.17 11.05
N GLU A 200 -41.16 -84.09 11.59
CA GLU A 200 -42.62 -83.96 11.75
C GLU A 200 -43.34 -84.00 10.39
N ILE A 201 -42.86 -83.26 9.39
CA ILE A 201 -43.47 -83.27 8.06
C ILE A 201 -43.22 -84.59 7.31
N THR A 202 -42.10 -85.27 7.56
CA THR A 202 -41.82 -86.60 7.00
C THR A 202 -42.83 -87.63 7.50
N ARG A 203 -43.09 -87.63 8.82
CA ARG A 203 -44.03 -88.57 9.46
C ARG A 203 -45.47 -88.37 8.98
N GLU A 204 -45.91 -87.12 8.79
CA GLU A 204 -47.20 -86.84 8.16
C GLU A 204 -47.26 -87.27 6.68
N GLY A 205 -46.13 -87.26 5.98
CA GLY A 205 -46.02 -87.83 4.64
C GLY A 205 -46.20 -89.35 4.66
N GLU A 206 -45.56 -90.04 5.61
CA GLU A 206 -45.64 -91.51 5.76
C GLU A 206 -47.08 -91.97 6.01
N ASP A 207 -47.86 -91.23 6.82
CA ASP A 207 -49.30 -91.47 7.04
C ASP A 207 -50.17 -91.31 5.77
N LEU A 208 -49.62 -90.74 4.68
CA LEU A 208 -50.28 -90.51 3.39
C LEU A 208 -49.66 -91.33 2.23
N ASP A 209 -48.85 -92.34 2.53
CA ASP A 209 -48.05 -93.13 1.59
C ASP A 209 -47.09 -92.27 0.74
N LEU A 210 -46.54 -91.20 1.32
CA LEU A 210 -45.53 -90.33 0.72
C LEU A 210 -44.23 -90.34 1.55
N LYS A 211 -43.07 -90.28 0.90
CA LYS A 211 -41.76 -90.22 1.53
C LYS A 211 -41.07 -88.91 1.15
N LEU A 212 -40.48 -88.24 2.13
CA LEU A 212 -39.64 -87.07 1.89
C LEU A 212 -38.26 -87.52 1.39
N ILE A 213 -37.81 -86.98 0.27
CA ILE A 213 -36.44 -87.13 -0.24
C ILE A 213 -35.80 -85.76 -0.47
N SER A 214 -34.47 -85.73 -0.50
CA SER A 214 -33.70 -84.54 -0.88
C SER A 214 -33.05 -84.81 -2.24
N GLN A 215 -33.35 -83.99 -3.24
CA GLN A 215 -32.82 -84.12 -4.58
C GLN A 215 -32.40 -82.73 -5.08
N ASP A 216 -31.15 -82.61 -5.55
CA ASP A 216 -30.54 -81.35 -6.02
C ASP A 216 -30.69 -80.18 -5.02
N ASP A 217 -30.40 -80.46 -3.73
CA ASP A 217 -30.55 -79.59 -2.56
C ASP A 217 -31.98 -79.08 -2.24
N GLU A 218 -33.01 -79.57 -2.94
CA GLU A 218 -34.42 -79.33 -2.59
C GLU A 218 -35.08 -80.56 -1.94
N HIS A 219 -35.93 -80.32 -0.94
CA HIS A 219 -36.76 -81.36 -0.32
C HIS A 219 -38.06 -81.55 -1.10
N CYS A 220 -38.38 -82.78 -1.54
CA CYS A 220 -39.62 -83.08 -2.25
C CYS A 220 -40.26 -84.40 -1.81
N PHE A 221 -41.59 -84.49 -1.92
CA PHE A 221 -42.32 -85.72 -1.58
C PHE A 221 -42.48 -86.63 -2.80
N VAL A 222 -42.13 -87.91 -2.63
CA VAL A 222 -42.37 -88.97 -3.62
C VAL A 222 -43.31 -90.03 -3.07
N PRO A 223 -44.27 -90.55 -3.86
CA PRO A 223 -45.17 -91.58 -3.39
C PRO A 223 -44.46 -92.92 -3.21
N VAL A 224 -44.89 -93.71 -2.23
CA VAL A 224 -44.41 -95.07 -1.97
C VAL A 224 -45.53 -96.10 -2.09
N HIS A 225 -45.19 -97.33 -2.43
CA HIS A 225 -46.07 -98.50 -2.41
C HIS A 225 -45.49 -99.59 -1.49
N LEU A 226 -46.34 -100.46 -0.95
CA LEU A 226 -45.89 -101.63 -0.18
C LEU A 226 -45.67 -102.83 -1.12
N ILE A 227 -44.42 -103.28 -1.27
CA ILE A 227 -44.05 -104.53 -1.95
C ILE A 227 -43.16 -105.35 -1.01
N ASP A 228 -43.51 -106.62 -0.81
CA ASP A 228 -42.79 -107.58 0.07
C ASP A 228 -42.52 -107.04 1.49
N ASP A 229 -43.59 -106.52 2.13
CA ASP A 229 -43.57 -105.88 3.46
C ASP A 229 -42.55 -104.72 3.59
N LYS A 230 -42.19 -104.07 2.47
CA LYS A 230 -41.35 -102.88 2.44
C LYS A 230 -41.97 -101.79 1.58
N TYR A 231 -41.92 -100.56 2.09
CA TYR A 231 -42.25 -99.37 1.31
C TYR A 231 -41.14 -99.10 0.27
N GLN A 232 -41.50 -99.11 -1.01
CA GLN A 232 -40.63 -98.78 -2.14
C GLN A 232 -41.20 -97.58 -2.90
N GLU A 233 -40.33 -96.76 -3.47
CA GLU A 233 -40.72 -95.54 -4.19
C GLU A 233 -41.42 -95.88 -5.51
N MET A 234 -42.60 -95.30 -5.76
CA MET A 234 -43.35 -95.57 -6.99
C MET A 234 -42.67 -94.89 -8.18
N SER A 235 -42.32 -95.66 -9.20
CA SER A 235 -41.88 -95.09 -10.47
C SER A 235 -43.04 -94.40 -11.20
N LYS A 236 -42.71 -93.56 -12.19
CA LYS A 236 -43.72 -92.95 -13.08
C LYS A 236 -44.53 -94.00 -13.83
N GLU A 237 -44.02 -95.22 -14.01
CA GLU A 237 -44.72 -96.32 -14.67
C GLU A 237 -45.72 -97.00 -13.71
N ASP A 238 -45.37 -97.16 -12.44
CA ASP A 238 -46.25 -97.71 -11.40
C ASP A 238 -47.45 -96.78 -11.14
N ILE A 239 -47.20 -95.48 -11.01
CA ILE A 239 -48.25 -94.45 -10.89
C ILE A 239 -49.18 -94.49 -12.12
N ASN A 240 -48.65 -94.85 -13.30
CA ASN A 240 -49.43 -94.93 -14.52
C ASN A 240 -50.33 -96.17 -14.62
N ALA A 241 -50.00 -97.25 -13.91
CA ALA A 241 -50.80 -98.48 -13.83
C ALA A 241 -51.98 -98.40 -12.85
N LEU A 242 -51.99 -97.41 -11.93
CA LEU A 242 -53.07 -97.19 -10.97
C LEU A 242 -54.37 -96.71 -11.64
N ASN A 243 -55.50 -97.03 -10.99
CA ASN A 243 -56.81 -96.58 -11.45
C ASN A 243 -56.98 -95.05 -11.29
N SER A 244 -57.89 -94.46 -12.06
CA SER A 244 -58.07 -93.01 -12.11
C SER A 244 -58.47 -92.37 -10.78
N LYS A 245 -59.01 -93.14 -9.82
CA LYS A 245 -59.39 -92.65 -8.50
C LYS A 245 -58.17 -92.58 -7.56
N GLN A 246 -57.40 -93.65 -7.46
CA GLN A 246 -56.15 -93.71 -6.67
C GLN A 246 -55.13 -92.67 -7.15
N ARG A 247 -55.01 -92.49 -8.46
CA ARG A 247 -54.07 -91.55 -9.08
C ARG A 247 -54.44 -90.09 -8.82
N ALA A 248 -55.74 -89.79 -8.68
CA ALA A 248 -56.23 -88.47 -8.26
C ALA A 248 -56.02 -88.23 -6.75
N GLU A 249 -56.14 -89.28 -5.94
CA GLU A 249 -55.93 -89.26 -4.48
C GLU A 249 -54.45 -88.98 -4.15
N ILE A 250 -53.51 -89.72 -4.74
CA ILE A 250 -52.06 -89.48 -4.59
C ILE A 250 -51.68 -88.06 -5.08
N ALA A 251 -52.22 -87.61 -6.22
CA ALA A 251 -51.97 -86.25 -6.72
C ALA A 251 -52.57 -85.14 -5.83
N SER A 252 -53.63 -85.44 -5.08
CA SER A 252 -54.19 -84.52 -4.07
C SER A 252 -53.33 -84.49 -2.81
N ASN A 253 -52.85 -85.65 -2.34
CA ASN A 253 -51.99 -85.76 -1.17
C ASN A 253 -50.63 -85.10 -1.40
N MET A 254 -49.99 -85.32 -2.57
CA MET A 254 -48.76 -84.61 -2.93
C MET A 254 -48.97 -83.10 -2.94
N ARG A 255 -50.01 -82.58 -3.62
CA ARG A 255 -50.31 -81.13 -3.60
C ARG A 255 -50.59 -80.55 -2.22
N TYR A 256 -51.13 -81.35 -1.30
CA TYR A 256 -51.34 -80.94 0.09
C TYR A 256 -50.01 -80.85 0.84
N MET A 257 -49.15 -81.87 0.69
CA MET A 257 -47.84 -81.94 1.33
C MET A 257 -46.82 -80.96 0.73
N ASP A 258 -46.77 -80.79 -0.59
CA ASP A 258 -45.94 -79.78 -1.28
C ASP A 258 -46.26 -78.37 -0.75
N LYS A 259 -47.54 -78.04 -0.61
CA LYS A 259 -47.99 -76.74 -0.08
C LYS A 259 -47.69 -76.57 1.42
N LYS A 260 -47.54 -77.68 2.17
CA LYS A 260 -47.11 -77.66 3.56
C LYS A 260 -45.58 -77.55 3.66
N LEU A 261 -44.85 -78.18 2.74
CA LEU A 261 -43.40 -78.09 2.60
C LEU A 261 -42.95 -76.70 2.14
N GLU A 262 -43.66 -76.07 1.21
CA GLU A 262 -43.42 -74.68 0.79
C GLU A 262 -43.53 -73.70 1.98
N ARG A 263 -44.52 -73.91 2.87
CA ARG A 263 -44.65 -73.16 4.13
C ARG A 263 -43.56 -73.51 5.14
N LEU A 264 -43.16 -74.77 5.21
CA LEU A 264 -42.06 -75.21 6.07
C LEU A 264 -40.73 -74.61 5.59
N GLY A 265 -40.49 -74.52 4.28
CA GLY A 265 -39.32 -73.87 3.69
C GLY A 265 -39.20 -72.39 4.07
N LEU A 266 -40.32 -71.65 4.06
CA LEU A 266 -40.36 -70.29 4.62
C LEU A 266 -39.99 -70.27 6.11
N HIS A 267 -40.51 -71.22 6.90
CA HIS A 267 -40.18 -71.31 8.33
C HIS A 267 -38.72 -71.74 8.60
N LEU A 268 -38.15 -72.62 7.77
CA LEU A 268 -36.74 -73.00 7.83
C LEU A 268 -35.83 -71.81 7.48
N GLY A 269 -36.24 -70.98 6.50
CA GLY A 269 -35.61 -69.70 6.19
C GLY A 269 -35.68 -68.71 7.36
N ASP A 270 -36.84 -68.56 7.99
CA ASP A 270 -36.99 -67.77 9.22
C ASP A 270 -36.03 -68.28 10.32
N LEU A 271 -35.86 -69.60 10.48
CA LEU A 271 -34.93 -70.18 11.46
C LEU A 271 -33.46 -69.89 11.13
N GLU A 272 -33.06 -69.89 9.85
CA GLU A 272 -31.72 -69.48 9.43
C GLU A 272 -31.46 -67.99 9.69
N ASP A 273 -32.39 -67.12 9.35
CA ASP A 273 -32.25 -65.69 9.58
C ASP A 273 -32.24 -65.37 11.08
N ASN A 274 -33.07 -66.04 11.89
CA ASN A 274 -32.99 -65.99 13.36
C ASN A 274 -31.62 -66.48 13.89
N ALA A 275 -31.00 -67.47 13.25
CA ALA A 275 -29.66 -67.94 13.63
C ALA A 275 -28.56 -66.93 13.23
N ARG A 276 -28.67 -66.29 12.05
CA ARG A 276 -27.81 -65.18 11.62
C ARG A 276 -27.92 -63.99 12.58
N ASP A 277 -29.14 -63.59 12.94
CA ASP A 277 -29.41 -62.52 13.91
C ASP A 277 -28.81 -62.84 15.29
N LYS A 278 -28.95 -64.07 15.79
CA LYS A 278 -28.30 -64.52 17.04
C LYS A 278 -26.77 -64.41 16.97
N VAL A 279 -26.15 -64.72 15.83
CA VAL A 279 -24.70 -64.55 15.62
C VAL A 279 -24.32 -63.07 15.56
N GLN A 280 -25.06 -62.22 14.83
CA GLN A 280 -24.81 -60.77 14.81
C GLN A 280 -24.96 -60.13 16.20
N LEU A 281 -25.96 -60.54 16.98
CA LEU A 281 -26.13 -60.09 18.36
C LEU A 281 -24.93 -60.51 19.24
N LEU A 282 -24.46 -61.76 19.13
CA LEU A 282 -23.25 -62.23 19.81
C LEU A 282 -22.01 -61.40 19.42
N ASN A 283 -21.85 -61.10 18.13
CA ASN A 283 -20.73 -60.30 17.62
C ASN A 283 -20.78 -58.88 18.20
N ARG A 284 -21.96 -58.25 18.23
CA ARG A 284 -22.19 -56.94 18.82
C ARG A 284 -21.96 -56.94 20.34
N GLU A 285 -22.36 -57.98 21.07
CA GLU A 285 -22.08 -58.10 22.51
C GLU A 285 -20.58 -58.21 22.81
N ILE A 286 -19.84 -59.04 22.06
CA ILE A 286 -18.40 -59.20 22.22
C ILE A 286 -17.68 -57.90 21.86
N ALA A 287 -18.08 -57.24 20.78
CA ALA A 287 -17.56 -55.92 20.39
C ALA A 287 -17.80 -54.88 21.49
N LYS A 288 -19.02 -54.83 22.04
CA LYS A 288 -19.42 -53.90 23.11
C LYS A 288 -18.56 -54.05 24.36
N GLN A 289 -18.20 -55.27 24.76
CA GLN A 289 -17.29 -55.54 25.88
C GLN A 289 -15.85 -55.03 25.66
N VAL A 290 -15.42 -54.88 24.41
CA VAL A 290 -14.08 -54.39 24.05
C VAL A 290 -14.07 -52.87 23.84
N VAL A 291 -15.07 -52.35 23.13
CA VAL A 291 -15.14 -50.95 22.68
C VAL A 291 -15.51 -50.02 23.84
N ILE A 292 -16.62 -50.26 24.56
CA ILE A 292 -17.14 -49.31 25.57
C ILE A 292 -16.08 -48.94 26.63
N PRO A 293 -15.37 -49.89 27.28
CA PRO A 293 -14.38 -49.54 28.31
C PRO A 293 -13.22 -48.68 27.79
N ARG A 294 -12.94 -48.67 26.47
CA ARG A 294 -11.92 -47.80 25.86
C ARG A 294 -12.45 -46.42 25.58
N ILE A 295 -13.70 -46.32 25.14
CA ILE A 295 -14.38 -45.04 24.88
C ILE A 295 -14.64 -44.29 26.19
N ASP A 296 -15.06 -45.00 27.25
CA ASP A 296 -15.24 -44.44 28.59
C ASP A 296 -13.94 -43.80 29.13
N LEU A 297 -12.77 -44.38 28.85
CA LEU A 297 -11.48 -43.79 29.25
C LEU A 297 -11.20 -42.46 28.54
N ILE A 298 -11.62 -42.30 27.29
CA ILE A 298 -11.51 -41.02 26.56
C ILE A 298 -12.51 -40.02 27.13
N GLN A 299 -13.77 -40.41 27.30
CA GLN A 299 -14.83 -39.54 27.84
C GLN A 299 -14.49 -39.03 29.25
N ASN A 300 -14.01 -39.90 30.14
CA ASN A 300 -13.60 -39.52 31.50
C ASN A 300 -12.44 -38.51 31.53
N LYS A 301 -11.56 -38.52 30.53
CA LYS A 301 -10.40 -37.62 30.44
C LYS A 301 -10.73 -36.26 29.81
N PHE A 302 -11.71 -36.22 28.91
CA PHE A 302 -12.08 -35.04 28.12
C PHE A 302 -13.54 -34.59 28.32
N GLY A 303 -14.20 -35.02 29.41
CA GLY A 303 -15.63 -34.82 29.66
C GLY A 303 -16.10 -33.37 29.79
N SER A 304 -15.20 -32.39 29.78
CA SER A 304 -15.53 -30.96 29.70
C SER A 304 -15.76 -30.46 28.27
N VAL A 305 -15.55 -31.29 27.23
CA VAL A 305 -15.70 -30.91 25.83
C VAL A 305 -17.15 -31.13 25.37
N ALA A 306 -17.83 -30.04 24.98
CA ALA A 306 -19.18 -30.09 24.45
C ALA A 306 -19.26 -30.95 23.17
N GLY A 307 -20.34 -31.74 23.04
CA GLY A 307 -20.57 -32.62 21.88
C GLY A 307 -19.74 -33.91 21.84
N LEU A 308 -18.61 -33.99 22.57
CA LEU A 308 -17.71 -35.13 22.53
C LEU A 308 -18.36 -36.44 22.96
N GLU A 309 -19.21 -36.43 24.00
CA GLU A 309 -19.96 -37.61 24.46
C GLU A 309 -20.83 -38.21 23.34
N ASN A 310 -21.55 -37.36 22.59
CA ASN A 310 -22.41 -37.82 21.50
C ASN A 310 -21.60 -38.34 20.32
N TYR A 311 -20.48 -37.70 19.98
CA TYR A 311 -19.54 -38.22 18.98
C TYR A 311 -18.97 -39.59 19.39
N LEU A 312 -18.52 -39.73 20.64
CA LEU A 312 -17.93 -40.96 21.16
C LEU A 312 -18.94 -42.12 21.23
N LYS A 313 -20.21 -41.85 21.54
CA LYS A 313 -21.29 -42.85 21.42
C LYS A 313 -21.46 -43.34 19.98
N LEU A 314 -21.58 -42.41 19.02
CA LEU A 314 -21.70 -42.76 17.60
C LEU A 314 -20.45 -43.49 17.08
N TYR A 315 -19.25 -43.11 17.52
CA TYR A 315 -18.00 -43.81 17.23
C TYR A 315 -18.01 -45.25 17.77
N ALA A 316 -18.52 -45.46 18.99
CA ALA A 316 -18.64 -46.78 19.58
C ALA A 316 -19.67 -47.65 18.84
N ASP A 317 -20.86 -47.10 18.59
CA ASP A 317 -21.96 -47.78 17.91
C ASP A 317 -21.59 -48.17 16.47
N ASP A 318 -20.80 -47.33 15.78
CA ASP A 318 -20.29 -47.58 14.43
C ASP A 318 -19.34 -48.79 14.38
N ILE A 319 -18.38 -48.87 15.31
CA ILE A 319 -17.46 -50.01 15.42
C ILE A 319 -18.20 -51.28 15.82
N ILE A 320 -19.15 -51.18 16.76
CA ILE A 320 -19.92 -52.33 17.24
C ILE A 320 -20.83 -52.87 16.14
N SER A 321 -21.42 -52.01 15.31
CA SER A 321 -22.38 -52.42 14.27
C SER A 321 -21.71 -52.91 12.99
N ASN A 322 -20.48 -52.48 12.70
CA ASN A 322 -19.71 -52.85 11.51
C ASN A 322 -18.50 -53.75 11.86
N VAL A 323 -18.56 -54.52 12.95
CA VAL A 323 -17.36 -55.19 13.49
C VAL A 323 -16.76 -56.24 12.53
N GLU A 324 -17.59 -56.87 11.70
CA GLU A 324 -17.18 -57.82 10.66
C GLU A 324 -16.32 -57.12 9.60
N PHE A 325 -16.82 -56.04 8.99
CA PHE A 325 -16.06 -55.19 8.06
C PHE A 325 -14.79 -54.58 8.66
N VAL A 326 -14.72 -54.37 9.98
CA VAL A 326 -13.51 -53.89 10.68
C VAL A 326 -12.46 -54.99 10.85
N LEU A 327 -12.87 -56.25 10.88
CA LEU A 327 -11.98 -57.42 10.97
C LEU A 327 -11.57 -57.97 9.58
N GLU A 328 -12.38 -57.76 8.55
CA GLU A 328 -12.12 -58.19 7.17
C GLU A 328 -11.16 -57.26 6.38
N GLN A 329 -10.71 -56.14 6.96
CA GLN A 329 -9.71 -55.27 6.34
C GLN A 329 -8.31 -55.93 6.37
N GLU A 330 -8.00 -56.73 5.35
CA GLU A 330 -6.68 -57.34 5.15
C GLU A 330 -5.56 -56.30 4.98
N GLU A 331 -4.31 -56.69 5.26
CA GLU A 331 -3.12 -55.82 5.15
C GLU A 331 -2.78 -55.38 3.70
N ASP A 332 -3.52 -55.84 2.68
CA ASP A 332 -3.25 -55.58 1.26
C ASP A 332 -4.09 -54.46 0.61
N ASP A 333 -5.13 -53.93 1.27
CA ASP A 333 -5.86 -52.71 0.81
C ASP A 333 -5.05 -51.41 1.05
N PHE A 334 -3.81 -51.55 1.55
CA PHE A 334 -2.91 -50.48 1.96
C PHE A 334 -2.22 -49.82 0.76
N THR A 335 -2.97 -48.94 0.08
CA THR A 335 -2.45 -48.10 -1.00
C THR A 335 -1.17 -47.32 -0.60
N PRO A 336 -0.11 -47.29 -1.44
CA PRO A 336 1.10 -46.51 -1.19
C PRO A 336 0.81 -45.01 -1.14
N GLY A 337 0.66 -44.46 0.07
CA GLY A 337 0.33 -43.05 0.30
C GLY A 337 -0.44 -42.78 1.60
N GLN A 338 -1.11 -43.78 2.16
CA GLN A 338 -1.76 -43.63 3.47
C GLN A 338 -0.72 -43.74 4.61
N PHE A 339 -0.29 -42.60 5.15
CA PHE A 339 0.68 -42.52 6.25
C PHE A 339 0.17 -43.01 7.63
N ASN A 340 -1.08 -43.49 7.73
CA ASN A 340 -1.72 -43.89 8.98
C ASN A 340 -2.41 -45.25 8.85
N ARG A 341 -2.11 -46.20 9.74
CA ARG A 341 -2.79 -47.51 9.87
C ARG A 341 -4.18 -47.41 10.52
N ILE A 342 -4.92 -46.33 10.26
CA ILE A 342 -6.18 -45.99 10.92
C ILE A 342 -7.12 -45.48 9.83
N PRO A 343 -8.29 -46.12 9.60
CA PRO A 343 -9.25 -45.66 8.60
C PRO A 343 -9.66 -44.20 8.87
N SER A 344 -9.76 -43.37 7.82
CA SER A 344 -9.92 -41.92 8.00
C SER A 344 -11.17 -41.55 8.82
N ARG A 345 -12.28 -42.30 8.68
CA ARG A 345 -13.52 -42.16 9.48
C ARG A 345 -13.30 -42.21 11.01
N TYR A 346 -12.21 -42.79 11.49
CA TYR A 346 -11.87 -42.95 12.91
C TYR A 346 -10.71 -42.06 13.38
N GLN A 347 -10.15 -41.21 12.50
CA GLN A 347 -9.12 -40.23 12.85
C GLN A 347 -9.72 -38.93 13.41
N ALA A 348 -8.87 -38.03 13.89
CA ALA A 348 -9.22 -36.67 14.27
C ALA A 348 -8.26 -35.67 13.59
N ASN A 349 -8.78 -34.66 12.90
CA ASN A 349 -7.98 -33.65 12.21
C ASN A 349 -7.83 -32.37 13.04
N ILE A 350 -6.60 -31.98 13.37
CA ILE A 350 -6.32 -30.81 14.20
C ILE A 350 -6.12 -29.59 13.30
N ILE A 351 -7.00 -28.60 13.44
CA ILE A 351 -7.01 -27.37 12.63
C ILE A 351 -6.23 -26.25 13.31
N ALA A 352 -6.43 -26.08 14.61
CA ALA A 352 -5.67 -25.14 15.42
C ALA A 352 -5.28 -25.80 16.74
N SER A 353 -4.02 -25.64 17.17
CA SER A 353 -3.58 -26.08 18.49
C SER A 353 -2.56 -25.10 19.08
N HIS A 354 -2.79 -24.74 20.34
CA HIS A 354 -2.04 -23.70 21.03
C HIS A 354 -1.26 -24.26 22.21
N LYS A 355 -0.06 -23.71 22.47
CA LYS A 355 0.69 -24.05 23.68
C LYS A 355 -0.03 -23.43 24.89
N PRO A 356 -0.32 -24.18 25.97
CA PRO A 356 -0.93 -23.63 27.17
C PRO A 356 -0.15 -22.43 27.71
N ASN A 357 -0.87 -21.37 28.11
CA ASN A 357 -0.31 -20.13 28.67
C ASN A 357 0.66 -19.37 27.75
N ALA A 358 0.55 -19.53 26.43
CA ALA A 358 1.38 -18.79 25.45
C ALA A 358 0.86 -17.38 25.12
N GLY A 359 -0.29 -16.98 25.66
CA GLY A 359 -1.02 -15.78 25.23
C GLY A 359 -1.88 -16.03 23.99
N ALA A 360 -2.39 -14.95 23.39
CA ALA A 360 -3.13 -14.97 22.13
C ALA A 360 -2.19 -14.98 20.90
N PRO A 361 -2.61 -15.54 19.75
CA PRO A 361 -1.81 -15.52 18.52
C PRO A 361 -1.74 -14.10 17.91
N VAL A 362 -0.59 -13.74 17.35
CA VAL A 362 -0.39 -12.56 16.50
C VAL A 362 0.20 -13.03 15.19
N ILE A 363 -0.63 -13.16 14.17
CA ILE A 363 -0.26 -13.65 12.85
C ILE A 363 -0.20 -12.48 11.88
N PHE A 364 0.74 -12.57 10.96
CA PHE A 364 0.84 -11.71 9.80
C PHE A 364 0.90 -12.64 8.58
N GLU A 365 0.09 -12.35 7.57
CA GLU A 365 -0.04 -13.16 6.35
C GLU A 365 0.48 -12.34 5.17
N ASP A 366 1.65 -12.73 4.65
CA ASP A 366 2.34 -12.13 3.50
C ASP A 366 1.71 -12.53 2.15
N PHE A 367 0.80 -13.51 2.10
CA PHE A 367 0.14 -13.90 0.86
C PHE A 367 -1.34 -14.26 1.07
N PRO A 368 -2.22 -13.25 1.25
CA PRO A 368 -3.59 -13.42 1.72
C PRO A 368 -4.57 -13.91 0.65
N THR A 369 -4.28 -15.04 -0.01
CA THR A 369 -5.22 -15.70 -0.92
C THR A 369 -6.47 -16.19 -0.16
N HIS A 370 -7.57 -16.42 -0.89
CA HIS A 370 -8.79 -17.00 -0.30
C HIS A 370 -8.51 -18.29 0.49
N TYR A 371 -7.70 -19.20 -0.07
CA TYR A 371 -7.31 -20.45 0.58
C TYR A 371 -6.37 -20.25 1.76
N ASN A 372 -5.41 -19.32 1.68
CA ASN A 372 -4.50 -19.04 2.80
C ASN A 372 -5.22 -18.36 3.96
N LEU A 373 -6.20 -17.49 3.71
CA LEU A 373 -6.98 -16.83 4.74
C LEU A 373 -8.00 -17.77 5.41
N LEU A 374 -8.92 -18.34 4.62
CA LEU A 374 -10.04 -19.12 5.14
C LEU A 374 -9.69 -20.59 5.39
N GLY A 375 -8.67 -21.13 4.72
CA GLY A 375 -8.43 -22.57 4.66
C GLY A 375 -9.09 -23.19 3.42
N HIS A 376 -8.81 -24.46 3.18
CA HIS A 376 -9.34 -25.22 2.04
C HIS A 376 -9.42 -26.70 2.36
N VAL A 377 -9.96 -27.51 1.45
CA VAL A 377 -9.99 -28.96 1.55
C VAL A 377 -9.17 -29.54 0.42
N GLU A 378 -8.10 -30.26 0.73
CA GLU A 378 -7.30 -30.94 -0.29
C GLU A 378 -8.10 -32.09 -0.95
N GLN A 379 -7.72 -32.41 -2.18
CA GLN A 379 -8.34 -33.49 -2.97
C GLN A 379 -7.24 -34.47 -3.38
N LEU A 380 -7.49 -35.77 -3.24
CA LEU A 380 -6.57 -36.83 -3.63
C LEU A 380 -7.12 -37.57 -4.86
N THR A 381 -6.33 -37.68 -5.91
CA THR A 381 -6.68 -38.49 -7.09
C THR A 381 -6.12 -39.90 -6.92
N GLN A 382 -6.99 -40.88 -6.71
CA GLN A 382 -6.64 -42.30 -6.63
C GLN A 382 -7.32 -43.05 -7.78
N ASN A 383 -6.55 -43.81 -8.57
CA ASN A 383 -7.04 -44.59 -9.71
C ASN A 383 -7.95 -43.80 -10.69
N GLY A 384 -7.68 -42.51 -10.87
CA GLY A 384 -8.48 -41.60 -11.71
C GLY A 384 -9.76 -41.06 -11.05
N THR A 385 -10.12 -41.51 -9.85
CA THR A 385 -11.20 -40.95 -9.04
C THR A 385 -10.65 -39.88 -8.11
N ILE A 386 -11.29 -38.70 -8.10
CA ILE A 386 -11.00 -37.63 -7.14
C ILE A 386 -11.78 -37.91 -5.86
N THR A 387 -11.08 -38.06 -4.74
CA THR A 387 -11.66 -38.29 -3.42
C THR A 387 -11.25 -37.18 -2.45
N THR A 388 -12.10 -36.92 -1.44
CA THR A 388 -11.78 -35.98 -0.36
C THR A 388 -12.43 -36.45 0.94
N ASP A 389 -11.81 -36.13 2.08
CA ASP A 389 -12.32 -36.40 3.41
C ASP A 389 -11.91 -35.30 4.41
N PHE A 390 -12.43 -35.38 5.64
CA PHE A 390 -12.19 -34.35 6.65
C PHE A 390 -10.74 -34.27 7.16
N THR A 391 -9.90 -35.28 6.89
CA THR A 391 -8.47 -35.27 7.24
C THR A 391 -7.64 -34.41 6.29
N LEU A 392 -8.19 -34.12 5.11
CA LEU A 392 -7.64 -33.23 4.09
C LEU A 392 -8.03 -31.76 4.27
N ILE A 393 -8.82 -31.41 5.30
CA ILE A 393 -9.09 -30.01 5.65
C ILE A 393 -7.78 -29.35 6.13
N ARG A 394 -7.43 -28.20 5.56
CA ARG A 394 -6.24 -27.41 5.89
C ARG A 394 -6.59 -26.06 6.53
N PRO A 395 -5.93 -25.69 7.66
CA PRO A 395 -6.20 -24.43 8.34
C PRO A 395 -5.63 -23.22 7.62
N GLY A 396 -6.50 -22.25 7.33
CA GLY A 396 -6.09 -20.89 6.96
C GLY A 396 -5.56 -20.06 8.12
N SER A 397 -5.04 -18.88 7.83
CA SER A 397 -4.48 -17.95 8.80
C SER A 397 -5.54 -17.31 9.71
N LEU A 398 -6.82 -17.24 9.28
CA LEU A 398 -7.93 -16.92 10.18
C LEU A 398 -8.17 -18.02 11.24
N HIS A 399 -7.99 -19.30 10.88
CA HIS A 399 -8.09 -20.40 11.84
C HIS A 399 -6.95 -20.33 12.88
N LYS A 400 -5.72 -20.08 12.41
CA LYS A 400 -4.52 -20.00 13.26
C LYS A 400 -4.50 -18.74 14.15
N ALA A 401 -5.16 -17.67 13.72
CA ALA A 401 -5.25 -16.40 14.47
C ALA A 401 -6.52 -16.25 15.31
N ASN A 402 -7.40 -17.26 15.32
CA ASN A 402 -8.65 -17.23 16.07
C ASN A 402 -8.39 -17.08 17.59
N GLY A 403 -9.09 -16.16 18.23
CA GLY A 403 -8.86 -15.69 19.61
C GLY A 403 -7.72 -14.69 19.77
N GLY A 404 -7.17 -14.16 18.68
CA GLY A 404 -6.09 -13.18 18.68
C GLY A 404 -6.16 -12.18 17.53
N PHE A 405 -5.02 -11.97 16.86
CA PHE A 405 -4.81 -10.89 15.89
C PHE A 405 -4.29 -11.40 14.56
N LEU A 406 -4.85 -10.88 13.46
CA LEU A 406 -4.35 -11.07 12.10
C LEU A 406 -4.02 -9.71 11.48
N ILE A 407 -2.77 -9.55 11.05
CA ILE A 407 -2.27 -8.38 10.32
C ILE A 407 -2.20 -8.74 8.83
N LEU A 408 -2.70 -7.87 7.95
CA LEU A 408 -2.68 -8.04 6.49
C LEU A 408 -2.22 -6.74 5.82
N GLU A 409 -1.60 -6.84 4.65
CA GLU A 409 -1.40 -5.69 3.76
C GLU A 409 -2.62 -5.56 2.83
N ALA A 410 -3.21 -4.36 2.77
CA ALA A 410 -4.49 -4.14 2.10
C ALA A 410 -4.38 -4.28 0.57
N GLU A 411 -3.26 -3.83 0.00
CA GLU A 411 -2.94 -3.97 -1.42
C GLU A 411 -2.99 -5.44 -1.86
N GLN A 412 -2.15 -6.29 -1.25
CA GLN A 412 -2.12 -7.74 -1.49
C GLN A 412 -3.51 -8.39 -1.32
N LEU A 413 -4.28 -7.97 -0.31
CA LEU A 413 -5.62 -8.51 -0.03
C LEU A 413 -6.65 -8.18 -1.13
N LEU A 414 -6.47 -7.06 -1.84
CA LEU A 414 -7.32 -6.65 -2.97
C LEU A 414 -6.86 -7.29 -4.29
N GLU A 415 -5.56 -7.45 -4.49
CA GLU A 415 -4.99 -8.15 -5.64
C GLU A 415 -5.46 -9.62 -5.70
N GLN A 416 -5.62 -10.28 -4.54
CA GLN A 416 -6.03 -11.69 -4.50
C GLN A 416 -7.53 -11.87 -4.76
N PRO A 417 -7.94 -12.61 -5.82
CA PRO A 417 -9.35 -12.84 -6.13
C PRO A 417 -10.14 -13.43 -4.95
N TYR A 418 -11.29 -12.83 -4.68
CA TYR A 418 -12.25 -13.25 -3.64
C TYR A 418 -11.71 -13.30 -2.19
N ALA A 419 -10.47 -12.87 -1.93
CA ALA A 419 -9.88 -12.86 -0.59
C ALA A 419 -10.58 -11.82 0.31
N TRP A 420 -10.68 -10.58 -0.16
CA TRP A 420 -11.41 -9.49 0.50
C TRP A 420 -12.88 -9.86 0.80
N GLN A 421 -13.58 -10.46 -0.18
CA GLN A 421 -14.97 -10.89 0.00
C GLN A 421 -15.10 -12.02 1.03
N GLY A 422 -14.19 -12.99 1.01
CA GLY A 422 -14.14 -14.08 2.01
C GLY A 422 -13.90 -13.53 3.42
N LEU A 423 -12.94 -12.62 3.58
CA LEU A 423 -12.64 -11.95 4.85
C LEU A 423 -13.86 -11.17 5.37
N LYS A 424 -14.48 -10.31 4.53
CA LYS A 424 -15.70 -9.57 4.90
C LYS A 424 -16.82 -10.51 5.38
N ARG A 425 -17.06 -11.62 4.66
CA ARG A 425 -18.08 -12.61 5.02
C ARG A 425 -17.79 -13.27 6.36
N ALA A 426 -16.56 -13.71 6.60
CA ALA A 426 -16.14 -14.30 7.87
C ALA A 426 -16.28 -13.34 9.06
N LEU A 427 -15.86 -12.07 8.88
CA LEU A 427 -15.95 -11.04 9.93
C LEU A 427 -17.40 -10.60 10.22
N LYS A 428 -18.27 -10.56 9.20
CA LYS A 428 -19.70 -10.24 9.38
C LYS A 428 -20.50 -11.40 9.99
N SER A 429 -20.20 -12.65 9.63
CA SER A 429 -20.88 -13.82 10.19
C SER A 429 -20.41 -14.19 11.60
N GLY A 430 -19.20 -13.79 11.99
CA GLY A 430 -18.55 -14.29 13.20
C GLY A 430 -18.22 -15.78 13.14
N GLN A 431 -18.14 -16.36 11.93
CA GLN A 431 -17.94 -17.80 11.73
C GLN A 431 -17.03 -18.08 10.53
N LEU A 432 -16.05 -18.97 10.73
CA LEU A 432 -15.29 -19.61 9.66
C LEU A 432 -16.11 -20.75 9.08
N LYS A 433 -16.61 -20.53 7.87
CA LYS A 433 -17.21 -21.55 7.02
C LYS A 433 -16.23 -21.82 5.89
N LEU A 434 -15.83 -23.08 5.73
CA LEU A 434 -15.04 -23.53 4.58
C LEU A 434 -15.99 -23.67 3.38
N SER A 435 -16.46 -22.53 2.85
CA SER A 435 -17.10 -22.50 1.54
C SER A 435 -16.02 -22.71 0.50
N SER A 436 -16.00 -23.84 -0.21
CA SER A 436 -15.06 -23.99 -1.30
C SER A 436 -15.45 -23.01 -2.40
N LEU A 437 -14.56 -22.04 -2.66
CA LEU A 437 -14.63 -21.20 -3.87
C LEU A 437 -14.60 -22.09 -5.13
N GLU A 438 -13.96 -23.25 -5.00
CA GLU A 438 -13.99 -24.39 -5.90
C GLU A 438 -15.41 -24.76 -6.32
N HIS A 439 -16.39 -24.95 -5.41
CA HIS A 439 -17.77 -25.26 -5.81
C HIS A 439 -18.42 -24.23 -6.74
N MET A 440 -17.97 -22.97 -6.72
CA MET A 440 -18.44 -21.92 -7.63
C MET A 440 -17.62 -21.81 -8.93
N LEU A 441 -16.41 -22.38 -8.99
CA LEU A 441 -15.46 -22.20 -10.09
C LEU A 441 -15.06 -23.49 -10.82
N THR A 442 -15.17 -24.66 -10.19
CA THR A 442 -14.79 -25.96 -10.76
C THR A 442 -15.94 -26.57 -11.55
N LEU A 443 -15.74 -26.71 -12.86
CA LEU A 443 -16.64 -27.42 -13.78
C LEU A 443 -16.66 -28.95 -13.57
N THR A 444 -15.91 -29.48 -12.60
CA THR A 444 -15.68 -30.92 -12.41
C THR A 444 -16.81 -31.67 -11.70
N GLY A 445 -17.74 -30.96 -11.06
CA GLY A 445 -18.87 -31.59 -10.35
C GLY A 445 -18.45 -32.54 -9.21
N SER A 446 -17.22 -32.44 -8.72
CA SER A 446 -16.69 -33.29 -7.66
C SER A 446 -17.43 -33.06 -6.34
N ILE A 447 -17.89 -34.15 -5.74
CA ILE A 447 -18.59 -34.14 -4.47
C ILE A 447 -17.59 -33.79 -3.37
N SER A 448 -17.79 -32.65 -2.70
CA SER A 448 -16.97 -32.22 -1.56
C SER A 448 -17.72 -32.34 -0.24
N ILE A 449 -17.03 -31.95 0.84
CA ILE A 449 -17.53 -31.92 2.22
C ILE A 449 -17.93 -30.50 2.64
N GLU A 450 -18.91 -30.40 3.54
CA GLU A 450 -19.39 -29.16 4.17
C GLU A 450 -19.15 -29.24 5.68
N PRO A 451 -17.91 -29.00 6.16
CA PRO A 451 -17.60 -29.11 7.58
C PRO A 451 -18.31 -28.04 8.42
N ALA A 452 -18.66 -28.40 9.65
CA ALA A 452 -19.36 -27.54 10.60
C ALA A 452 -18.58 -26.23 10.86
N ALA A 453 -19.30 -25.11 10.92
CA ALA A 453 -18.68 -23.80 11.10
C ALA A 453 -17.93 -23.67 12.43
N ILE A 454 -16.77 -23.03 12.41
CA ILE A 454 -15.99 -22.68 13.61
C ILE A 454 -16.28 -21.22 13.98
N ASP A 455 -16.64 -20.95 15.23
CA ASP A 455 -16.87 -19.58 15.70
C ASP A 455 -15.58 -18.75 15.66
N LEU A 456 -15.67 -17.54 15.10
CA LEU A 456 -14.55 -16.65 14.84
C LEU A 456 -14.58 -15.47 15.80
N ASN A 457 -13.58 -15.39 16.67
CA ASN A 457 -13.32 -14.23 17.53
C ASN A 457 -11.92 -13.70 17.20
N ILE A 458 -11.82 -12.71 16.33
CA ILE A 458 -10.53 -12.19 15.85
C ILE A 458 -10.56 -10.67 15.71
N LYS A 459 -9.41 -10.05 15.93
CA LYS A 459 -9.16 -8.64 15.60
C LYS A 459 -8.27 -8.57 14.35
N VAL A 460 -8.77 -7.99 13.27
CA VAL A 460 -8.01 -7.79 12.03
C VAL A 460 -7.41 -6.39 11.99
N ILE A 461 -6.17 -6.29 11.50
CA ILE A 461 -5.47 -5.04 11.26
C ILE A 461 -5.04 -5.02 9.79
N LEU A 462 -5.58 -4.07 9.03
CA LEU A 462 -5.13 -3.80 7.66
C LEU A 462 -4.07 -2.71 7.67
N LEU A 463 -2.99 -2.91 6.92
CA LEU A 463 -1.96 -1.92 6.65
C LEU A 463 -2.15 -1.40 5.21
N ALA A 464 -2.24 -0.08 5.01
CA ALA A 464 -2.29 0.51 3.67
C ALA A 464 -1.53 1.82 3.58
N GLU A 465 -1.33 2.28 2.35
CA GLU A 465 -0.99 3.68 2.04
C GLU A 465 -2.24 4.57 2.09
N PRO A 466 -2.10 5.91 2.16
CA PRO A 466 -3.23 6.83 2.17
C PRO A 466 -4.15 6.65 0.95
N ASP A 467 -3.59 6.55 -0.24
CA ASP A 467 -4.35 6.51 -1.50
C ASP A 467 -5.18 5.22 -1.59
N ILE A 468 -4.56 4.06 -1.33
CA ILE A 468 -5.24 2.77 -1.23
C ILE A 468 -6.38 2.79 -0.21
N TYR A 469 -6.22 3.47 0.93
CA TYR A 469 -7.31 3.62 1.91
C TYR A 469 -8.48 4.44 1.35
N TYR A 470 -8.22 5.53 0.62
CA TYR A 470 -9.27 6.36 0.02
C TYR A 470 -9.98 5.63 -1.13
N ASP A 471 -9.25 4.90 -1.97
CA ASP A 471 -9.80 4.06 -3.05
C ASP A 471 -10.76 3.00 -2.48
N ILE A 472 -10.36 2.30 -1.41
CA ILE A 472 -11.26 1.34 -0.74
C ILE A 472 -12.47 2.06 -0.15
N LEU A 473 -12.30 3.24 0.45
CA LEU A 473 -13.41 3.98 1.06
C LEU A 473 -14.45 4.43 0.01
N GLU A 474 -14.03 4.76 -1.21
CA GLU A 474 -14.92 5.09 -2.32
C GLU A 474 -15.60 3.85 -2.92
N LEU A 475 -14.85 2.75 -3.11
CA LEU A 475 -15.34 1.52 -3.76
C LEU A 475 -16.14 0.58 -2.83
N GLU A 476 -15.96 0.68 -1.50
CA GLU A 476 -16.56 -0.23 -0.51
C GLU A 476 -17.38 0.51 0.55
N PRO A 477 -18.65 0.88 0.26
CA PRO A 477 -19.53 1.58 1.20
C PRO A 477 -19.75 0.85 2.53
N GLU A 478 -19.56 -0.47 2.56
CA GLU A 478 -19.71 -1.28 3.77
C GLU A 478 -18.46 -1.28 4.67
N LEU A 479 -17.33 -0.67 4.26
CA LEU A 479 -16.05 -0.71 4.98
C LEU A 479 -16.22 -0.31 6.46
N GLY A 480 -16.90 0.80 6.73
CA GLY A 480 -17.14 1.31 8.09
C GLY A 480 -18.01 0.40 8.98
N SER A 481 -18.66 -0.63 8.43
CA SER A 481 -19.34 -1.65 9.23
C SER A 481 -18.36 -2.69 9.80
N VAL A 482 -17.24 -2.93 9.12
CA VAL A 482 -16.23 -3.97 9.45
C VAL A 482 -14.96 -3.37 10.07
N PHE A 483 -14.57 -2.16 9.66
CA PHE A 483 -13.38 -1.44 10.11
C PHE A 483 -13.76 -0.03 10.61
N LYS A 484 -14.10 0.08 11.89
CA LYS A 484 -14.49 1.34 12.55
C LYS A 484 -13.32 2.18 13.07
N ILE A 485 -12.14 1.59 13.22
CA ILE A 485 -10.98 2.25 13.84
C ILE A 485 -9.94 2.57 12.78
N ARG A 486 -9.70 3.87 12.55
CA ARG A 486 -8.61 4.38 11.72
C ARG A 486 -7.43 4.77 12.62
N ALA A 487 -6.23 4.29 12.26
CA ALA A 487 -4.97 4.59 12.94
C ALA A 487 -4.03 5.28 11.95
N ASP A 488 -4.05 6.61 11.96
CA ASP A 488 -3.19 7.44 11.09
C ASP A 488 -1.79 7.56 11.67
N PHE A 489 -0.81 7.08 10.91
CA PHE A 489 0.61 7.29 11.13
C PHE A 489 1.07 8.61 10.50
N THR A 490 1.95 9.34 11.17
CA THR A 490 2.53 10.59 10.65
C THR A 490 3.90 10.37 10.04
N ASP A 491 4.21 11.08 8.95
CA ASP A 491 5.50 10.99 8.27
C ASP A 491 6.58 11.85 8.94
N THR A 492 6.17 12.85 9.73
CA THR A 492 7.05 13.79 10.43
C THR A 492 6.83 13.80 11.94
N LEU A 493 7.86 14.24 12.65
CA LEU A 493 7.89 14.48 14.09
C LEU A 493 8.33 15.93 14.34
N GLN A 494 7.62 16.66 15.19
CA GLN A 494 8.02 18.01 15.59
C GLN A 494 9.42 17.98 16.25
N ARG A 495 10.32 18.84 15.78
CA ARG A 495 11.69 18.94 16.28
C ARG A 495 11.72 19.76 17.58
N ASN A 496 12.09 19.11 18.68
CA ASN A 496 12.34 19.72 19.99
C ASN A 496 13.33 18.87 20.79
N ASP A 497 13.86 19.38 21.91
CA ASP A 497 14.90 18.70 22.71
C ASP A 497 14.50 17.29 23.19
N ILE A 498 13.20 17.01 23.40
CA ILE A 498 12.70 15.69 23.83
C ILE A 498 12.66 14.73 22.63
N ASN A 499 12.14 15.21 21.50
CA ASN A 499 11.97 14.43 20.28
C ASN A 499 13.32 14.16 19.60
N GLU A 500 14.28 15.08 19.62
CA GLU A 500 15.66 14.80 19.19
C GLU A 500 16.31 13.70 20.04
N GLN A 501 16.10 13.70 21.36
CA GLN A 501 16.61 12.63 22.24
C GLN A 501 15.97 11.28 21.90
N ALA A 502 14.66 11.23 21.68
CA ALA A 502 13.96 10.00 21.31
C ALA A 502 14.34 9.52 19.89
N TYR A 503 14.62 10.43 18.95
CA TYR A 503 15.17 10.11 17.63
C TYR A 503 16.59 9.54 17.71
N MET A 504 17.44 10.07 18.60
CA MET A 504 18.76 9.48 18.86
C MET A 504 18.67 8.09 19.52
N GLN A 505 17.61 7.79 20.28
CA GLN A 505 17.34 6.44 20.79
C GLN A 505 16.88 5.47 19.67
N LEU A 506 16.13 5.96 18.68
CA LEU A 506 15.79 5.18 17.48
C LEU A 506 17.05 4.86 16.66
N ILE A 507 17.94 5.83 16.43
CA ILE A 507 19.24 5.58 15.77
C ILE A 507 20.07 4.55 16.57
N ALA A 508 20.07 4.64 17.90
CA ALA A 508 20.77 3.67 18.75
C ALA A 508 20.16 2.25 18.67
N ASP A 509 18.84 2.13 18.48
CA ASP A 509 18.14 0.85 18.29
C ASP A 509 18.52 0.17 16.97
N TYR A 510 18.59 0.92 15.87
CA TYR A 510 19.13 0.43 14.59
C TYR A 510 20.57 -0.10 14.73
N VAL A 511 21.45 0.68 15.35
CA VAL A 511 22.86 0.31 15.55
C VAL A 511 23.01 -0.96 16.39
N GLN A 512 22.15 -1.15 17.39
CA GLN A 512 22.18 -2.35 18.25
C GLN A 512 21.57 -3.58 17.58
N THR A 513 20.42 -3.42 16.91
CA THR A 513 19.71 -4.51 16.23
C THR A 513 20.53 -5.08 15.07
N ASP A 514 21.08 -4.21 14.23
CA ASP A 514 21.87 -4.61 13.06
C ASP A 514 23.36 -4.83 13.41
N LYS A 515 23.75 -4.69 14.69
CA LYS A 515 25.12 -4.90 15.24
C LYS A 515 26.21 -4.07 14.56
N LEU A 516 25.90 -2.80 14.28
CA LEU A 516 26.74 -1.88 13.51
C LEU A 516 27.86 -1.23 14.36
N LEU A 517 28.79 -0.54 13.70
CA LEU A 517 29.77 0.31 14.39
C LEU A 517 29.07 1.44 15.17
N PRO A 518 29.62 1.89 16.31
CA PRO A 518 29.06 3.00 17.07
C PRO A 518 29.12 4.31 16.27
N PHE A 519 28.09 5.13 16.38
CA PHE A 519 28.04 6.46 15.78
C PHE A 519 28.51 7.46 16.83
N ASP A 520 29.27 8.46 16.41
CA ASP A 520 29.72 9.55 17.28
C ASP A 520 28.74 10.74 17.26
N ARG A 521 29.06 11.82 18.00
CA ARG A 521 28.22 13.02 18.03
C ARG A 521 28.09 13.75 16.69
N SER A 522 29.09 13.68 15.83
CA SER A 522 29.07 14.34 14.51
C SER A 522 28.14 13.58 13.56
N ALA A 523 28.19 12.25 13.57
CA ALA A 523 27.27 11.40 12.81
C ALA A 523 25.82 11.56 13.28
N LEU A 524 25.58 11.63 14.60
CA LEU A 524 24.24 11.89 15.15
C LEU A 524 23.71 13.26 14.71
N ALA A 525 24.55 14.31 14.71
CA ALA A 525 24.15 15.63 14.24
C ALA A 525 23.85 15.66 12.74
N ALA A 526 24.66 14.97 11.93
CA ALA A 526 24.43 14.82 10.49
C ALA A 526 23.11 14.08 10.20
N LEU A 527 22.81 12.99 10.91
CA LEU A 527 21.54 12.26 10.78
C LEU A 527 20.31 13.08 11.17
N LEU A 528 20.37 13.88 12.25
CA LEU A 528 19.29 14.81 12.61
C LEU A 528 19.10 15.92 11.57
N THR A 529 20.20 16.41 10.98
CA THR A 529 20.16 17.43 9.92
C THR A 529 19.56 16.85 8.63
N ASP A 530 19.97 15.65 8.23
CA ASP A 530 19.40 14.96 7.07
C ASP A 530 17.92 14.60 7.28
N SER A 531 17.54 14.21 8.50
CA SER A 531 16.14 13.97 8.86
C SER A 531 15.24 15.20 8.69
N SER A 532 15.69 16.40 9.08
CA SER A 532 14.98 17.65 8.78
C SER A 532 15.01 18.00 7.28
N ARG A 533 16.08 17.65 6.55
CA ARG A 533 16.15 17.84 5.09
C ARG A 533 15.15 16.96 4.36
N GLN A 534 15.01 15.69 4.75
CA GLN A 534 13.99 14.77 4.22
C GLN A 534 12.56 15.22 4.54
N ALA A 535 12.37 16.02 5.60
CA ALA A 535 11.09 16.62 5.96
C ALA A 535 10.83 18.01 5.31
N GLU A 536 11.79 18.54 4.54
CA GLU A 536 11.80 19.92 4.01
C GLU A 536 11.47 21.01 5.06
N ASP A 537 11.83 20.81 6.33
CA ASP A 537 11.42 21.69 7.43
C ASP A 537 12.42 21.65 8.60
N GLN A 538 12.97 22.82 8.95
CA GLN A 538 13.87 23.01 10.10
C GLN A 538 13.22 22.64 11.44
N SER A 539 11.89 22.74 11.54
CA SER A 539 11.09 22.46 12.74
C SER A 539 10.53 21.05 12.81
N SER A 540 10.85 20.18 11.85
CA SER A 540 10.40 18.79 11.78
C SER A 540 11.56 17.81 11.57
N LEU A 541 11.31 16.53 11.82
CA LEU A 541 12.19 15.39 11.58
C LEU A 541 11.41 14.31 10.82
N SER A 542 11.98 13.75 9.75
CA SER A 542 11.38 12.64 9.01
C SER A 542 11.37 11.34 9.84
N LEU A 543 10.19 10.72 9.95
CA LEU A 543 9.97 9.40 10.55
C LEU A 543 10.07 8.26 9.53
N HIS A 544 10.51 8.52 8.30
CA HIS A 544 10.65 7.49 7.27
C HIS A 544 11.80 6.53 7.60
N ALA A 545 11.44 5.45 8.30
CA ALA A 545 12.36 4.58 9.01
C ALA A 545 13.24 3.74 8.06
N LEU A 546 12.77 3.46 6.85
CA LEU A 546 13.54 2.76 5.81
C LEU A 546 14.75 3.58 5.34
N THR A 547 14.56 4.83 4.89
CA THR A 547 15.66 5.68 4.41
C THR A 547 16.68 6.00 5.50
N LEU A 548 16.23 6.18 6.74
CA LEU A 548 17.12 6.32 7.90
C LEU A 548 17.97 5.06 8.12
N GLY A 549 17.34 3.88 8.10
CA GLY A 549 18.03 2.60 8.29
C GLY A 549 19.07 2.32 7.20
N ASP A 550 18.75 2.65 5.95
CA ASP A 550 19.67 2.44 4.83
C ASP A 550 20.84 3.42 4.86
N LEU A 551 20.62 4.70 5.17
CA LEU A 551 21.70 5.67 5.39
C LEU A 551 22.64 5.25 6.53
N ILE A 552 22.08 4.73 7.63
CA ILE A 552 22.85 4.18 8.75
C ILE A 552 23.72 2.99 8.28
N ARG A 553 23.20 2.08 7.45
CA ARG A 553 23.96 0.93 6.92
C ARG A 553 25.04 1.36 5.92
N GLU A 554 24.73 2.27 4.98
CA GLU A 554 25.69 2.81 4.02
C GLU A 554 26.85 3.53 4.73
N ALA A 555 26.56 4.38 5.72
CA ALA A 555 27.60 5.07 6.48
C ALA A 555 28.44 4.14 7.37
N HIS A 556 27.83 3.10 7.94
CA HIS A 556 28.56 2.03 8.62
C HIS A 556 29.52 1.31 7.67
N HIS A 557 29.07 0.97 6.46
CA HIS A 557 29.90 0.33 5.44
C HIS A 557 31.10 1.19 5.05
N HIS A 558 30.91 2.50 4.85
CA HIS A 558 32.02 3.43 4.58
C HIS A 558 33.02 3.52 5.75
N ALA A 559 32.55 3.58 6.99
CA ALA A 559 33.45 3.55 8.16
C ALA A 559 34.25 2.24 8.24
N ALA A 560 33.62 1.10 7.95
CA ALA A 560 34.26 -0.21 7.95
C ALA A 560 35.32 -0.34 6.84
N LEU A 561 35.05 0.18 5.63
CA LEU A 561 36.02 0.24 4.52
C LEU A 561 37.25 1.11 4.87
N SER A 562 37.05 2.23 5.55
CA SER A 562 38.13 3.10 6.03
C SER A 562 38.93 2.50 7.21
N GLY A 563 38.50 1.38 7.77
CA GLY A 563 39.10 0.76 8.96
C GLY A 563 38.79 1.47 10.28
N ASP A 564 37.80 2.38 10.28
CA ASP A 564 37.46 3.21 11.42
C ASP A 564 36.62 2.47 12.47
N LYS A 565 36.83 2.84 13.74
CA LYS A 565 36.16 2.20 14.89
C LYS A 565 34.82 2.84 15.26
N MET A 566 34.46 3.94 14.63
CA MET A 566 33.19 4.67 14.83
C MET A 566 32.77 5.35 13.53
N VAL A 567 31.47 5.50 13.32
CA VAL A 567 30.89 6.30 12.23
C VAL A 567 30.93 7.78 12.63
N THR A 568 31.34 8.64 11.70
CA THR A 568 31.48 10.10 11.86
C THR A 568 30.67 10.81 10.79
N GLU A 569 30.49 12.12 10.92
CA GLU A 569 29.83 12.98 9.93
C GLU A 569 30.37 12.78 8.50
N ASN A 570 31.68 12.57 8.33
CA ASN A 570 32.29 12.35 7.02
C ASN A 570 31.68 11.12 6.32
N HIS A 571 31.52 10.01 7.04
CA HIS A 571 30.93 8.77 6.50
C HIS A 571 29.45 8.95 6.12
N ILE A 572 28.70 9.78 6.85
CA ILE A 572 27.31 10.15 6.53
C ILE A 572 27.27 10.98 5.24
N ASN A 573 28.08 12.03 5.14
CA ASN A 573 28.12 12.87 3.93
C ASN A 573 28.55 12.04 2.70
N THR A 574 29.55 11.17 2.82
CA THR A 574 29.98 10.27 1.74
C THR A 574 28.86 9.33 1.27
N ALA A 575 28.06 8.78 2.20
CA ALA A 575 26.89 7.97 1.83
C ALA A 575 25.84 8.81 1.06
N LEU A 576 25.54 10.02 1.53
CA LEU A 576 24.61 10.95 0.87
C LEU A 576 25.11 11.39 -0.51
N ASP A 577 26.39 11.70 -0.66
CA ASP A 577 27.02 12.06 -1.93
C ASP A 577 27.00 10.90 -2.92
N HIS A 578 27.31 9.68 -2.47
CA HIS A 578 27.17 8.48 -3.30
C HIS A 578 25.71 8.22 -3.71
N ARG A 579 24.72 8.41 -2.82
CA ARG A 579 23.30 8.31 -3.18
C ARG A 579 22.91 9.38 -4.21
N LYS A 580 23.35 10.63 -4.04
CA LYS A 580 23.16 11.77 -4.95
C LYS A 580 23.82 11.55 -6.32
N TYR A 581 24.90 10.77 -6.39
CA TYR A 581 25.56 10.35 -7.62
C TYR A 581 24.81 9.21 -8.31
N ARG A 582 24.47 8.12 -7.59
CA ARG A 582 23.71 6.96 -8.13
C ARG A 582 22.38 7.39 -8.75
N LEU A 583 21.69 8.34 -8.13
CA LEU A 583 20.42 8.92 -8.59
C LEU A 583 20.60 10.11 -9.55
N GLY A 584 21.83 10.53 -9.84
CA GLY A 584 22.15 11.81 -10.47
C GLY A 584 22.04 11.86 -12.00
N TYR A 585 21.83 10.74 -12.68
CA TYR A 585 22.00 10.62 -14.14
C TYR A 585 21.21 11.66 -14.96
N LEU A 586 19.90 11.80 -14.72
CA LEU A 586 19.06 12.74 -15.48
C LEU A 586 19.49 14.20 -15.26
N ARG A 587 19.87 14.54 -14.03
CA ARG A 587 20.42 15.86 -13.67
C ARG A 587 21.77 16.12 -14.36
N GLU A 588 22.63 15.10 -14.48
CA GLU A 588 23.92 15.22 -15.17
C GLU A 588 23.76 15.46 -16.68
N LEU A 589 22.76 14.87 -17.34
CA LEU A 589 22.44 15.16 -18.74
C LEU A 589 22.09 16.65 -18.94
N TYR A 590 21.19 17.20 -18.11
CA TYR A 590 20.84 18.62 -18.17
C TYR A 590 22.07 19.53 -17.97
N TRP A 591 22.94 19.23 -16.99
CA TRP A 591 24.16 20.01 -16.77
C TRP A 591 25.17 19.90 -17.92
N GLN A 592 25.23 18.75 -18.62
CA GLN A 592 26.02 18.63 -19.84
C GLN A 592 25.49 19.55 -20.95
N ASP A 593 24.18 19.62 -21.14
CA ASP A 593 23.56 20.52 -22.12
C ASP A 593 23.76 22.01 -21.78
N LEU A 594 23.63 22.38 -20.50
CA LEU A 594 24.00 23.73 -20.05
C LEU A 594 25.48 24.04 -20.31
N SER A 595 26.40 23.08 -20.07
CA SER A 595 27.83 23.27 -20.31
C SER A 595 28.20 23.40 -21.79
N ARG A 596 27.41 22.81 -22.69
CA ARG A 596 27.55 22.90 -24.15
C ARG A 596 26.91 24.16 -24.73
N GLY A 597 26.10 24.87 -23.94
CA GLY A 597 25.30 26.00 -24.41
C GLY A 597 24.10 25.59 -25.29
N THR A 598 23.67 24.31 -25.24
CA THR A 598 22.42 23.88 -25.87
C THR A 598 21.21 24.35 -25.06
N GLN A 599 21.34 24.42 -23.72
CA GLN A 599 20.38 25.07 -22.84
C GLN A 599 20.79 26.54 -22.60
N LEU A 600 19.90 27.49 -22.92
CA LEU A 600 20.16 28.93 -22.90
C LEU A 600 19.77 29.55 -21.55
N ILE A 601 20.62 29.40 -20.54
CA ILE A 601 20.50 30.08 -19.24
C ILE A 601 21.65 31.05 -19.05
N GLU A 602 21.34 32.29 -18.66
CA GLU A 602 22.32 33.34 -18.37
C GLU A 602 22.37 33.58 -16.85
N THR A 603 23.55 33.47 -16.23
CA THR A 603 23.74 33.73 -14.79
C THR A 603 24.45 35.07 -14.51
N LYS A 604 24.54 35.94 -15.52
CA LYS A 604 25.33 37.19 -15.54
C LYS A 604 24.75 38.15 -16.58
N GLY A 605 24.92 39.46 -16.37
CA GLY A 605 24.50 40.49 -17.32
C GLY A 605 23.06 40.94 -17.10
N HIS A 606 22.51 41.74 -18.02
CA HIS A 606 21.18 42.34 -17.88
C HIS A 606 20.37 42.14 -19.16
N ARG A 607 19.07 41.84 -19.01
CA ARG A 607 18.15 41.60 -20.14
C ARG A 607 16.79 42.27 -19.90
N LEU A 608 16.19 42.80 -20.96
CA LEU A 608 14.81 43.29 -20.96
C LEU A 608 13.85 42.12 -21.09
N GLY A 609 12.80 42.09 -20.28
CA GLY A 609 11.74 41.10 -20.39
C GLY A 609 12.17 39.65 -20.18
N GLN A 610 13.33 39.38 -19.57
CA GLN A 610 13.84 38.02 -19.35
C GLN A 610 14.24 37.82 -17.89
N ILE A 611 13.91 36.67 -17.32
CA ILE A 611 14.26 36.30 -15.95
C ILE A 611 14.55 34.80 -15.83
N ASN A 612 15.38 34.44 -14.85
CA ASN A 612 15.56 33.04 -14.45
C ASN A 612 14.45 32.67 -13.44
N ALA A 613 13.40 32.00 -13.92
CA ALA A 613 12.45 31.29 -13.07
C ALA A 613 13.08 29.98 -12.57
N LEU A 614 12.49 29.35 -11.54
CA LEU A 614 12.98 28.08 -11.00
C LEU A 614 11.89 27.00 -10.99
N SER A 615 12.17 25.91 -11.68
CA SER A 615 11.33 24.71 -11.75
C SER A 615 11.94 23.57 -10.91
N VAL A 616 11.15 22.52 -10.69
CA VAL A 616 11.58 21.27 -10.04
C VAL A 616 11.18 20.12 -10.94
N ILE A 617 12.11 19.19 -11.17
CA ILE A 617 11.81 17.89 -11.76
C ILE A 617 11.78 16.87 -10.63
N GLN A 618 10.64 16.19 -10.48
CA GLN A 618 10.50 15.00 -9.66
C GLN A 618 10.31 13.79 -10.59
N TYR A 619 11.21 12.82 -10.51
CA TYR A 619 11.14 11.59 -11.30
C TYR A 619 11.59 10.40 -10.45
N ALA A 620 10.66 9.47 -10.19
CA ALA A 620 10.83 8.40 -9.21
C ALA A 620 11.39 8.94 -7.88
N ASP A 621 12.49 8.39 -7.38
CA ASP A 621 13.12 8.76 -6.11
C ASP A 621 14.01 10.02 -6.19
N VAL A 622 13.94 10.79 -7.29
CA VAL A 622 14.88 11.89 -7.58
C VAL A 622 14.15 13.21 -7.73
N GLU A 623 14.52 14.18 -6.90
CA GLU A 623 14.12 15.57 -7.03
C GLU A 623 15.35 16.44 -7.31
N PHE A 624 15.26 17.34 -8.29
CA PHE A 624 16.25 18.40 -8.51
C PHE A 624 15.61 19.64 -9.14
N GLY A 625 16.05 20.81 -8.70
CA GLY A 625 15.61 22.08 -9.26
C GLY A 625 16.46 22.50 -10.45
N LEU A 626 15.85 23.27 -11.35
CA LEU A 626 16.49 23.78 -12.56
C LEU A 626 16.15 25.26 -12.78
N PRO A 627 17.07 26.07 -13.31
CA PRO A 627 16.72 27.36 -13.88
C PRO A 627 15.98 27.18 -15.21
N SER A 628 14.91 27.94 -15.37
CA SER A 628 14.12 28.04 -16.59
C SER A 628 14.14 29.49 -17.05
N ARG A 629 14.56 29.74 -18.29
CA ARG A 629 14.52 31.08 -18.87
C ARG A 629 13.07 31.43 -19.18
N LEU A 630 12.55 32.45 -18.52
CA LEU A 630 11.22 32.98 -18.78
C LEU A 630 11.34 34.30 -19.53
N THR A 631 10.58 34.46 -20.60
CA THR A 631 10.55 35.68 -21.42
C THR A 631 9.15 36.29 -21.43
N ALA A 632 9.12 37.62 -21.49
CA ALA A 632 7.95 38.46 -21.64
C ALA A 632 8.20 39.42 -22.81
N SER A 633 7.38 39.33 -23.84
CA SER A 633 7.33 40.30 -24.94
C SER A 633 6.11 41.18 -24.78
N VAL A 634 6.23 42.47 -25.07
CA VAL A 634 5.15 43.46 -24.94
C VAL A 634 5.12 44.32 -26.19
N TYR A 635 3.91 44.60 -26.66
CA TYR A 635 3.62 45.39 -27.85
C TYR A 635 2.29 46.15 -27.63
N GLN A 636 2.01 47.13 -28.49
CA GLN A 636 0.76 47.88 -28.42
C GLN A 636 -0.45 46.96 -28.71
N GLY A 637 -1.52 47.07 -27.91
CA GLY A 637 -2.64 46.12 -27.98
C GLY A 637 -3.72 46.34 -26.91
N GLY A 638 -4.76 45.49 -26.92
CA GLY A 638 -6.01 45.72 -26.20
C GLY A 638 -6.09 45.27 -24.73
N GLY A 639 -4.96 45.02 -24.06
CA GLY A 639 -4.93 44.59 -22.65
C GLY A 639 -4.87 43.07 -22.43
N ASP A 640 -4.65 42.30 -23.50
CA ASP A 640 -4.56 40.83 -23.46
C ASP A 640 -3.14 40.33 -23.17
N ILE A 641 -3.03 39.35 -22.27
CA ILE A 641 -1.79 38.66 -21.93
C ILE A 641 -1.91 37.20 -22.41
N LEU A 642 -1.12 36.84 -23.41
CA LEU A 642 -1.01 35.50 -23.96
C LEU A 642 -0.01 34.68 -23.15
N ASP A 643 -0.49 33.61 -22.54
CA ASP A 643 0.31 32.53 -21.95
C ASP A 643 0.53 31.47 -23.03
N ILE A 644 1.77 31.33 -23.51
CA ILE A 644 2.08 30.41 -24.61
C ILE A 644 1.93 28.97 -24.16
N GLU A 645 2.49 28.59 -23.00
CA GLU A 645 2.41 27.24 -22.44
C GLU A 645 0.95 26.77 -22.29
N ARG A 646 0.08 27.63 -21.77
CA ARG A 646 -1.36 27.33 -21.66
C ARG A 646 -2.04 27.23 -23.02
N SER A 647 -1.66 28.06 -23.98
CA SER A 647 -2.24 28.07 -25.34
C SER A 647 -1.90 26.83 -26.15
N VAL A 648 -0.83 26.10 -25.78
CA VAL A 648 -0.41 24.83 -26.41
C VAL A 648 -0.64 23.61 -25.51
N GLU A 649 -1.50 23.73 -24.49
CA GLU A 649 -1.87 22.66 -23.54
C GLU A 649 -0.71 22.06 -22.72
N LEU A 650 0.45 22.73 -22.67
CA LEU A 650 1.54 22.41 -21.74
C LEU A 650 1.32 23.02 -20.35
N GLY A 651 0.56 24.14 -20.27
CA GLY A 651 0.23 24.84 -19.04
C GLY A 651 -0.94 24.20 -18.27
N GLY A 652 -0.64 23.72 -17.07
CA GLY A 652 -1.60 23.11 -16.14
C GLY A 652 -2.54 24.11 -15.44
N SER A 653 -3.38 23.58 -14.53
CA SER A 653 -4.49 24.35 -13.95
C SER A 653 -4.07 25.37 -12.89
N LEU A 654 -3.01 25.07 -12.13
CA LEU A 654 -2.48 25.97 -11.10
C LEU A 654 -1.60 27.05 -11.75
N HIS A 655 -0.86 26.70 -12.80
CA HIS A 655 -0.11 27.68 -13.60
C HIS A 655 -1.04 28.73 -14.23
N ALA A 656 -2.10 28.29 -14.93
CA ALA A 656 -3.09 29.20 -15.52
C ALA A 656 -3.75 30.12 -14.47
N LYS A 657 -4.00 29.62 -13.25
CA LYS A 657 -4.48 30.42 -12.12
C LYS A 657 -3.46 31.48 -11.71
N GLY A 658 -2.17 31.15 -11.65
CA GLY A 658 -1.08 32.08 -11.38
C GLY A 658 -1.06 33.27 -12.36
N VAL A 659 -1.09 32.98 -13.66
CA VAL A 659 -1.13 34.01 -14.72
C VAL A 659 -2.37 34.91 -14.59
N LEU A 660 -3.54 34.36 -14.24
CA LEU A 660 -4.75 35.15 -13.98
C LEU A 660 -4.63 36.04 -12.73
N LEU A 661 -3.97 35.57 -11.66
CA LEU A 661 -3.71 36.36 -10.46
C LEU A 661 -2.76 37.54 -10.74
N MET A 662 -1.68 37.30 -11.49
CA MET A 662 -0.79 38.35 -12.00
C MET A 662 -1.54 39.36 -12.88
N SER A 663 -2.33 38.87 -13.84
CA SER A 663 -3.11 39.71 -14.75
C SER A 663 -4.09 40.61 -13.98
N SER A 664 -4.70 40.07 -12.92
CA SER A 664 -5.56 40.82 -12.01
C SER A 664 -4.79 41.87 -11.21
N PHE A 665 -3.55 41.57 -10.75
CA PHE A 665 -2.70 42.54 -10.07
C PHE A 665 -2.38 43.73 -10.98
N LEU A 666 -1.94 43.48 -12.23
CA LEU A 666 -1.63 44.53 -13.21
C LEU A 666 -2.86 45.44 -13.48
N LYS A 667 -4.03 44.85 -13.73
CA LYS A 667 -5.28 45.59 -13.92
C LYS A 667 -5.66 46.41 -12.68
N ALA A 668 -5.48 45.86 -11.47
CA ALA A 668 -5.77 46.55 -10.22
C ALA A 668 -4.75 47.64 -9.83
N HIS A 669 -3.53 47.61 -10.36
CA HIS A 669 -2.45 48.55 -10.01
C HIS A 669 -2.26 49.68 -11.05
N PHE A 670 -2.43 49.38 -12.33
CA PHE A 670 -2.22 50.33 -13.44
C PHE A 670 -3.49 50.65 -14.24
N GLY A 671 -4.51 49.78 -14.23
CA GLY A 671 -5.75 49.92 -15.00
C GLY A 671 -6.92 50.58 -14.25
N ARG A 672 -6.65 51.44 -13.26
CA ARG A 672 -7.71 52.08 -12.44
C ARG A 672 -8.37 53.28 -13.11
N GLU A 673 -7.59 54.07 -13.83
CA GLU A 673 -8.01 55.35 -14.42
C GLU A 673 -7.96 55.32 -15.96
N GLN A 674 -7.34 54.30 -16.55
CA GLN A 674 -7.15 54.12 -17.99
C GLN A 674 -7.17 52.64 -18.39
N ILE A 675 -7.40 52.36 -19.68
CA ILE A 675 -7.29 51.02 -20.25
C ILE A 675 -5.80 50.65 -20.34
N LEU A 676 -5.47 49.37 -20.25
CA LEU A 676 -4.11 48.89 -20.49
C LEU A 676 -3.88 48.77 -22.00
N HIS A 677 -3.30 49.81 -22.62
CA HIS A 677 -3.00 49.90 -24.06
C HIS A 677 -1.76 49.07 -24.47
N PHE A 678 -1.66 47.84 -23.96
CA PHE A 678 -0.62 46.88 -24.37
C PHE A 678 -1.19 45.47 -24.47
N SER A 679 -0.57 44.66 -25.32
CA SER A 679 -0.68 43.20 -25.27
C SER A 679 0.69 42.60 -24.99
N ALA A 680 0.70 41.41 -24.37
CA ALA A 680 1.92 40.72 -24.01
C ALA A 680 1.86 39.24 -24.34
N ALA A 681 3.02 38.62 -24.55
CA ALA A 681 3.15 37.17 -24.57
C ALA A 681 4.26 36.71 -23.61
N LEU A 682 3.94 35.70 -22.80
CA LEU A 682 4.83 35.03 -21.85
C LEU A 682 5.22 33.66 -22.37
N ALA A 683 6.47 33.25 -22.17
CA ALA A 683 6.98 31.94 -22.58
C ALA A 683 8.01 31.37 -21.59
N PHE A 684 7.97 30.05 -21.40
CA PHE A 684 9.05 29.26 -20.81
C PHE A 684 9.95 28.71 -21.92
N GLU A 685 11.05 29.41 -22.15
CA GLU A 685 11.98 29.13 -23.23
C GLU A 685 12.62 27.75 -23.11
N GLN A 686 12.57 26.98 -24.20
CA GLN A 686 13.05 25.58 -24.27
C GLN A 686 12.33 24.63 -23.29
N SER A 687 11.10 24.96 -22.86
CA SER A 687 10.22 24.01 -22.18
C SER A 687 9.48 23.13 -23.19
N TYR A 688 9.62 21.81 -23.05
CA TYR A 688 8.93 20.80 -23.88
C TYR A 688 8.08 19.83 -23.06
N GLY A 689 8.06 19.99 -21.73
CA GLY A 689 7.24 19.22 -20.81
C GLY A 689 6.05 20.03 -20.31
N GLN A 690 5.16 19.39 -19.55
CA GLN A 690 4.10 20.11 -18.85
C GLN A 690 4.68 21.03 -17.77
N VAL A 691 4.07 22.21 -17.63
CA VAL A 691 4.39 23.22 -16.61
C VAL A 691 3.13 23.40 -15.77
N ASP A 692 3.19 23.06 -14.48
CA ASP A 692 2.08 23.32 -13.54
C ASP A 692 2.61 23.82 -12.18
N GLY A 693 1.69 24.37 -11.39
CA GLY A 693 1.98 25.12 -10.17
C GLY A 693 2.07 26.62 -10.41
N ASP A 694 1.79 27.39 -9.37
CA ASP A 694 1.80 28.86 -9.35
C ASP A 694 3.16 29.46 -8.92
N SER A 695 4.19 28.62 -8.75
CA SER A 695 5.48 29.02 -8.16
C SER A 695 6.38 29.90 -9.04
N ALA A 696 5.91 30.28 -10.23
CA ALA A 696 6.57 31.18 -11.17
C ALA A 696 5.87 32.55 -11.31
N THR A 697 4.71 32.78 -10.68
CA THR A 697 3.91 34.01 -10.86
C THR A 697 4.66 35.29 -10.51
N VAL A 698 5.56 35.27 -9.52
CA VAL A 698 6.43 36.41 -9.20
C VAL A 698 7.49 36.65 -10.29
N ALA A 699 7.95 35.59 -10.97
CA ALA A 699 8.89 35.68 -12.09
C ALA A 699 8.21 36.23 -13.35
N GLU A 700 7.05 35.69 -13.72
CA GLU A 700 6.19 36.14 -14.82
C GLU A 700 5.92 37.65 -14.72
N LEU A 701 5.46 38.10 -13.56
CA LEU A 701 5.18 39.51 -13.30
C LEU A 701 6.44 40.37 -13.38
N SER A 702 7.58 39.89 -12.88
CA SER A 702 8.84 40.63 -12.94
C SER A 702 9.34 40.83 -14.38
N ALA A 703 9.28 39.77 -15.19
CA ALA A 703 9.61 39.85 -16.63
C ALA A 703 8.65 40.79 -17.37
N LEU A 704 7.34 40.71 -17.08
CA LEU A 704 6.34 41.57 -17.72
C LEU A 704 6.52 43.05 -17.33
N ILE A 705 6.76 43.37 -16.05
CA ILE A 705 7.10 44.73 -15.61
C ILE A 705 8.41 45.22 -16.25
N SER A 706 9.41 44.35 -16.44
CA SER A 706 10.66 44.69 -17.15
C SER A 706 10.41 45.08 -18.61
N ALA A 707 9.57 44.30 -19.30
CA ALA A 707 9.21 44.54 -20.70
C ALA A 707 8.34 45.80 -20.88
N ILE A 708 7.43 46.09 -19.95
CA ILE A 708 6.64 47.33 -19.99
C ILE A 708 7.54 48.54 -19.66
N SER A 709 8.23 48.55 -18.51
CA SER A 709 9.00 49.71 -18.04
C SER A 709 10.30 49.99 -18.81
N GLN A 710 10.69 49.11 -19.74
CA GLN A 710 11.99 49.12 -20.42
C GLN A 710 13.19 49.13 -19.44
N LEU A 711 13.02 48.54 -18.26
CA LEU A 711 14.06 48.39 -17.23
C LEU A 711 14.59 46.95 -17.23
N PRO A 712 15.88 46.71 -17.51
CA PRO A 712 16.40 45.36 -17.63
C PRO A 712 16.67 44.71 -16.26
N ILE A 713 16.45 43.40 -16.19
CA ILE A 713 16.68 42.56 -15.01
C ILE A 713 18.12 42.03 -15.00
N ASP A 714 18.79 42.12 -13.86
CA ASP A 714 20.11 41.48 -13.62
C ASP A 714 19.96 39.95 -13.58
N GLN A 715 20.49 39.27 -14.59
CA GLN A 715 20.42 37.81 -14.77
C GLN A 715 21.34 37.06 -13.78
N SER A 716 22.07 37.78 -12.90
CA SER A 716 22.72 37.17 -11.74
C SER A 716 21.70 36.60 -10.74
N TRP A 717 20.44 37.04 -10.80
CA TRP A 717 19.36 36.55 -9.96
C TRP A 717 18.51 35.47 -10.64
N ALA A 718 18.01 34.55 -9.82
CA ALA A 718 16.81 33.78 -10.11
C ALA A 718 15.74 34.01 -9.04
N ILE A 719 14.49 33.67 -9.36
CA ILE A 719 13.36 33.91 -8.47
C ILE A 719 12.33 32.76 -8.54
N THR A 720 11.70 32.49 -7.41
CA THR A 720 10.49 31.65 -7.32
C THR A 720 9.55 32.22 -6.27
N GLY A 721 8.26 32.03 -6.47
CA GLY A 721 7.21 32.47 -5.57
C GLY A 721 5.85 32.46 -6.27
N SER A 722 4.84 32.01 -5.54
CA SER A 722 3.44 32.27 -5.87
C SER A 722 3.06 33.68 -5.37
N MET A 723 1.94 34.22 -5.83
CA MET A 723 1.49 35.57 -5.48
C MET A 723 -0.03 35.68 -5.53
N ASN A 724 -0.61 36.40 -4.56
CA ASN A 724 -2.03 36.76 -4.62
C ASN A 724 -2.27 38.06 -5.41
N GLN A 725 -3.53 38.40 -5.68
CA GLN A 725 -3.92 39.60 -6.44
C GLN A 725 -3.50 40.93 -5.79
N LEU A 726 -3.02 40.92 -4.54
CA LEU A 726 -2.57 42.10 -3.80
C LEU A 726 -1.03 42.27 -3.84
N GLY A 727 -0.30 41.41 -4.56
CA GLY A 727 1.16 41.49 -4.65
C GLY A 727 1.90 40.84 -3.48
N GLN A 728 1.21 40.12 -2.59
CA GLN A 728 1.82 39.41 -1.47
C GLN A 728 2.37 38.07 -1.95
N VAL A 729 3.62 37.77 -1.60
CA VAL A 729 4.32 36.56 -2.05
C VAL A 729 3.97 35.37 -1.16
N GLN A 730 3.68 34.24 -1.78
CA GLN A 730 3.15 33.03 -1.15
C GLN A 730 4.16 31.87 -1.26
N PRO A 731 4.18 30.95 -0.27
CA PRO A 731 5.16 29.88 -0.19
C PRO A 731 5.01 28.87 -1.34
N ILE A 732 6.12 28.20 -1.65
CA ILE A 732 6.24 27.24 -2.75
C ILE A 732 6.87 25.92 -2.27
N GLY A 733 6.65 24.81 -2.99
CA GLY A 733 7.33 23.53 -2.75
C GLY A 733 8.71 23.45 -3.39
N GLY A 734 9.56 22.53 -2.91
CA GLY A 734 10.88 22.23 -3.48
C GLY A 734 11.87 23.40 -3.41
N VAL A 735 11.76 24.27 -2.39
CA VAL A 735 12.58 25.50 -2.29
C VAL A 735 14.07 25.18 -2.23
N ASN A 736 14.44 24.08 -1.58
CA ASN A 736 15.82 23.62 -1.46
C ASN A 736 16.38 23.22 -2.83
N ALA A 737 15.63 22.37 -3.55
CA ALA A 737 15.98 21.90 -4.88
C ALA A 737 16.15 23.07 -5.86
N LYS A 738 15.24 24.06 -5.83
CA LYS A 738 15.28 25.28 -6.67
C LYS A 738 16.51 26.15 -6.42
N ILE A 739 16.81 26.46 -5.15
CA ILE A 739 17.98 27.27 -4.80
C ILE A 739 19.28 26.56 -5.22
N GLU A 740 19.37 25.26 -4.91
CA GLU A 740 20.52 24.43 -5.25
C GLU A 740 20.72 24.31 -6.77
N GLY A 741 19.65 24.19 -7.54
CA GLY A 741 19.70 24.15 -9.01
C GLY A 741 20.31 25.42 -9.60
N PHE A 742 19.88 26.61 -9.15
CA PHE A 742 20.48 27.85 -9.64
C PHE A 742 21.92 28.04 -9.19
N TYR A 743 22.24 27.63 -7.95
CA TYR A 743 23.63 27.62 -7.46
C TYR A 743 24.52 26.71 -8.32
N ASP A 744 24.06 25.49 -8.63
CA ASP A 744 24.80 24.53 -9.45
C ASP A 744 25.02 25.07 -10.88
N ALA A 745 24.03 25.76 -11.47
CA ALA A 745 24.17 26.48 -12.74
C ALA A 745 25.20 27.63 -12.67
N CYS A 746 25.14 28.47 -11.62
CA CYS A 746 26.07 29.58 -11.40
C CYS A 746 27.50 29.09 -11.17
N LYS A 747 27.67 27.96 -10.48
CA LYS A 747 28.96 27.30 -10.22
C LYS A 747 29.55 26.73 -11.51
N LEU A 748 28.74 26.10 -12.35
CA LEU A 748 29.13 25.58 -13.66
C LEU A 748 29.56 26.70 -14.62
N GLN A 749 28.85 27.84 -14.63
CA GLN A 749 29.20 29.03 -15.42
C GLN A 749 30.23 29.95 -14.74
N GLY A 750 30.75 29.56 -13.56
CA GLY A 750 31.71 30.31 -12.73
C GLY A 750 31.06 31.43 -11.91
N LEU A 751 31.23 31.37 -10.58
CA LEU A 751 30.65 32.32 -9.63
C LEU A 751 31.20 33.76 -9.80
N THR A 752 30.34 34.77 -9.66
CA THR A 752 30.69 36.19 -9.75
C THR A 752 30.73 36.93 -8.41
N GLY A 753 30.17 36.33 -7.35
CA GLY A 753 29.93 37.02 -6.08
C GLY A 753 28.70 37.93 -6.05
N LYS A 754 27.95 38.03 -7.17
CA LYS A 754 26.69 38.77 -7.26
C LYS A 754 25.45 37.89 -7.43
N GLN A 755 25.64 36.61 -7.70
CA GLN A 755 24.54 35.69 -8.01
C GLN A 755 23.74 35.32 -6.77
N GLY A 756 22.45 35.02 -6.95
CA GLY A 756 21.60 34.62 -5.84
C GLY A 756 20.16 34.27 -6.22
N VAL A 757 19.37 33.90 -5.21
CA VAL A 757 17.96 33.52 -5.38
C VAL A 757 17.05 34.34 -4.49
N ILE A 758 15.95 34.79 -5.07
CA ILE A 758 14.84 35.45 -4.38
C ILE A 758 13.72 34.42 -4.14
N ILE A 759 13.25 34.31 -2.88
CA ILE A 759 12.26 33.32 -2.43
C ILE A 759 11.17 33.93 -1.54
N PRO A 760 10.03 33.26 -1.31
CA PRO A 760 9.03 33.70 -0.34
C PRO A 760 9.56 33.72 1.10
N ARG A 761 9.21 34.75 1.88
CA ARG A 761 9.53 34.82 3.33
C ARG A 761 9.08 33.58 4.10
N GLN A 762 7.89 33.08 3.78
CA GLN A 762 7.30 31.92 4.45
C GLN A 762 8.06 30.61 4.18
N ASN A 763 8.94 30.56 3.16
CA ASN A 763 9.79 29.41 2.92
C ASN A 763 11.05 29.35 3.81
N MET A 764 11.36 30.37 4.61
CA MET A 764 12.56 30.37 5.47
C MET A 764 12.65 29.14 6.38
N GLN A 765 11.52 28.71 6.97
CA GLN A 765 11.47 27.53 7.83
C GLN A 765 11.73 26.21 7.07
N HIS A 766 11.52 26.21 5.75
CA HIS A 766 11.72 25.04 4.88
C HIS A 766 13.17 24.91 4.36
N LEU A 767 14.05 25.88 4.67
CA LEU A 767 15.43 25.87 4.19
C LEU A 767 16.28 24.85 4.93
N MET A 768 16.74 23.83 4.21
CA MET A 768 17.64 22.77 4.67
C MET A 768 18.75 22.57 3.62
N LEU A 769 19.37 23.67 3.20
CA LEU A 769 20.29 23.73 2.06
C LEU A 769 21.57 22.90 2.27
N ARG A 770 22.18 22.47 1.16
CA ARG A 770 23.50 21.81 1.19
C ARG A 770 24.59 22.75 1.72
N LYS A 771 25.60 22.13 2.35
CA LYS A 771 26.78 22.80 2.91
C LYS A 771 27.51 23.68 1.89
N ASP A 772 27.64 23.24 0.63
CA ASP A 772 28.35 24.00 -0.41
C ASP A 772 27.66 25.32 -0.78
N VAL A 773 26.32 25.37 -0.73
CA VAL A 773 25.56 26.62 -0.89
C VAL A 773 25.75 27.53 0.32
N ILE A 774 25.66 26.98 1.54
CA ILE A 774 25.79 27.75 2.80
C ILE A 774 27.20 28.36 2.93
N GLU A 775 28.24 27.61 2.57
CA GLU A 775 29.62 28.10 2.52
C GLU A 775 29.79 29.22 1.48
N ALA A 776 29.19 29.09 0.31
CA ALA A 776 29.21 30.15 -0.71
C ALA A 776 28.51 31.43 -0.22
N VAL A 777 27.37 31.33 0.48
CA VAL A 777 26.71 32.49 1.08
C VAL A 777 27.58 33.12 2.19
N LYS A 778 28.18 32.29 3.05
CA LYS A 778 29.10 32.75 4.10
C LYS A 778 30.35 33.46 3.57
N LEU A 779 30.83 33.07 2.38
CA LEU A 779 31.93 33.71 1.68
C LEU A 779 31.50 34.92 0.83
N GLY A 780 30.20 35.28 0.81
CA GLY A 780 29.67 36.36 -0.02
C GLY A 780 29.71 36.06 -1.53
N GLN A 781 29.85 34.79 -1.91
CA GLN A 781 29.94 34.35 -3.30
C GLN A 781 28.56 34.11 -3.93
N PHE A 782 27.54 33.90 -3.11
CA PHE A 782 26.15 33.67 -3.49
C PHE A 782 25.23 34.34 -2.46
N HIS A 783 24.00 34.73 -2.83
CA HIS A 783 23.09 35.48 -1.96
C HIS A 783 21.69 34.87 -1.97
N ILE A 784 20.97 34.95 -0.85
CA ILE A 784 19.58 34.49 -0.77
C ILE A 784 18.75 35.59 -0.11
N HIS A 785 17.66 35.98 -0.78
CA HIS A 785 16.78 37.04 -0.33
C HIS A 785 15.36 36.50 -0.17
N ALA A 786 14.80 36.64 1.03
CA ALA A 786 13.44 36.24 1.34
C ALA A 786 12.53 37.48 1.31
N ILE A 787 11.47 37.44 0.52
CA ILE A 787 10.59 38.58 0.24
C ILE A 787 9.15 38.36 0.69
N ASP A 788 8.49 39.45 1.06
CA ASP A 788 7.10 39.50 1.51
C ASP A 788 6.14 39.98 0.41
N THR A 789 6.63 40.82 -0.52
CA THR A 789 5.86 41.41 -1.63
C THR A 789 6.65 41.45 -2.94
N ILE A 790 5.93 41.48 -4.08
CA ILE A 790 6.51 41.65 -5.42
C ILE A 790 7.39 42.90 -5.51
N ASP A 791 7.01 43.98 -4.84
CA ASP A 791 7.78 45.23 -4.77
C ASP A 791 9.24 44.99 -4.41
N GLN A 792 9.48 44.18 -3.37
CA GLN A 792 10.84 43.87 -2.91
C GLN A 792 11.63 43.05 -3.94
N ALA A 793 10.96 42.21 -4.74
CA ALA A 793 11.58 41.50 -5.85
C ALA A 793 12.04 42.47 -6.94
N LEU A 794 11.13 43.35 -7.39
CA LEU A 794 11.38 44.33 -8.45
C LEU A 794 12.55 45.27 -8.08
N GLU A 795 12.62 45.70 -6.82
CA GLU A 795 13.72 46.55 -6.34
C GLU A 795 15.09 45.87 -6.44
N ILE A 796 15.18 44.57 -6.11
CA ILE A 796 16.42 43.80 -6.22
C ILE A 796 16.75 43.51 -7.69
N LEU A 797 15.77 43.08 -8.49
CA LEU A 797 15.95 42.65 -9.88
C LEU A 797 16.33 43.79 -10.84
N MET A 798 15.79 44.99 -10.61
CA MET A 798 15.99 46.18 -11.48
C MET A 798 16.88 47.26 -10.86
N ALA A 799 17.37 47.05 -9.64
CA ALA A 799 18.28 47.94 -8.91
C ALA A 799 17.75 49.40 -8.77
N ARG A 800 16.45 49.56 -8.53
CA ARG A 800 15.72 50.86 -8.41
C ARG A 800 14.55 50.75 -7.43
N PRO A 801 14.11 51.84 -6.77
CA PRO A 801 12.92 51.80 -5.91
C PRO A 801 11.64 51.51 -6.70
N VAL A 802 10.70 50.78 -6.11
CA VAL A 802 9.45 50.38 -6.81
C VAL A 802 8.54 51.58 -7.08
N GLY A 803 8.45 52.48 -6.10
CA GLY A 803 7.68 53.72 -6.14
C GLY A 803 6.30 53.64 -5.49
N THR A 804 5.88 54.73 -4.85
CA THR A 804 4.58 54.82 -4.17
C THR A 804 3.68 55.88 -4.81
N LEU A 805 2.37 55.62 -4.81
CA LEU A 805 1.35 56.57 -5.27
C LEU A 805 1.26 57.79 -4.34
N ASP A 806 1.30 58.99 -4.93
CA ASP A 806 0.99 60.25 -4.25
C ASP A 806 -0.54 60.46 -4.11
N LYS A 807 -0.94 61.49 -3.36
CA LYS A 807 -2.37 61.86 -3.20
C LYS A 807 -3.05 62.34 -4.50
N LYS A 808 -2.32 62.39 -5.62
CA LYS A 808 -2.78 62.81 -6.95
C LYS A 808 -2.72 61.66 -7.97
N GLY A 809 -2.62 60.40 -7.50
CA GLY A 809 -2.66 59.22 -8.35
C GLY A 809 -1.35 58.89 -9.07
N ARG A 810 -0.24 59.57 -8.78
CA ARG A 810 1.02 59.41 -9.54
C ARG A 810 2.12 58.77 -8.71
N TYR A 811 2.85 57.84 -9.31
CA TYR A 811 4.01 57.21 -8.68
C TYR A 811 5.19 58.19 -8.51
N SER A 812 6.01 57.96 -7.49
CA SER A 812 7.23 58.74 -7.26
C SER A 812 8.20 58.70 -8.45
N LYS A 813 8.70 59.85 -8.88
CA LYS A 813 9.58 59.98 -10.07
C LYS A 813 10.83 59.10 -9.99
N GLY A 814 11.23 58.52 -11.12
CA GLY A 814 12.42 57.68 -11.26
C GLY A 814 12.26 56.24 -10.75
N SER A 815 11.08 55.88 -10.26
CA SER A 815 10.74 54.54 -9.78
C SER A 815 10.30 53.59 -10.90
N ILE A 816 10.22 52.30 -10.58
CA ILE A 816 9.79 51.24 -11.52
C ILE A 816 8.34 51.46 -11.97
N TYR A 817 7.40 51.68 -11.03
CA TYR A 817 5.99 51.89 -11.37
C TYR A 817 5.72 53.24 -12.05
N ALA A 818 6.55 54.26 -11.83
CA ALA A 818 6.50 55.48 -12.64
C ALA A 818 6.88 55.19 -14.11
N ALA A 819 7.95 54.42 -14.36
CA ALA A 819 8.35 54.04 -15.71
C ALA A 819 7.31 53.14 -16.41
N VAL A 820 6.58 52.29 -15.67
CA VAL A 820 5.42 51.56 -16.21
C VAL A 820 4.33 52.53 -16.68
N MET A 821 3.91 53.48 -15.84
CA MET A 821 2.87 54.45 -16.22
C MET A 821 3.32 55.36 -17.37
N GLU A 822 4.55 55.86 -17.37
CA GLU A 822 5.12 56.67 -18.46
C GLU A 822 5.07 55.93 -19.81
N GLN A 823 5.30 54.61 -19.83
CA GLN A 823 5.17 53.80 -21.06
C GLN A 823 3.71 53.58 -21.48
N LEU A 824 2.79 53.37 -20.54
CA LEU A 824 1.36 53.20 -20.83
C LEU A 824 0.74 54.49 -21.38
N GLU A 825 1.08 55.65 -20.78
CA GLU A 825 0.70 56.98 -21.27
C GLU A 825 1.26 57.24 -22.69
N TYR A 826 2.48 56.78 -22.98
CA TYR A 826 3.09 56.88 -24.31
C TYR A 826 2.37 56.04 -25.37
N TRP A 827 2.01 54.78 -25.07
CA TRP A 827 1.24 53.95 -26.01
C TRP A 827 -0.16 54.49 -26.23
N GLN A 828 -0.84 54.98 -25.18
CA GLN A 828 -2.12 55.66 -25.33
C GLN A 828 -2.01 56.88 -26.25
N ALA A 829 -1.00 57.73 -26.08
CA ALA A 829 -0.79 58.89 -26.93
C ALA A 829 -0.56 58.53 -28.41
N ILE A 830 0.12 57.42 -28.71
CA ILE A 830 0.26 56.89 -30.08
C ILE A 830 -1.10 56.44 -30.63
N GLU A 831 -1.90 55.74 -29.83
CA GLU A 831 -3.24 55.26 -30.21
C GLU A 831 -4.22 56.42 -30.47
N ASP A 832 -4.13 57.49 -29.67
CA ASP A 832 -4.87 58.75 -29.83
C ASP A 832 -4.33 59.63 -30.99
N GLY A 833 -3.28 59.18 -31.70
CA GLY A 833 -2.78 59.81 -32.93
C GLY A 833 -1.74 60.91 -32.75
N ALA A 834 -0.99 60.94 -31.64
CA ALA A 834 0.09 61.90 -31.43
C ALA A 834 1.32 61.59 -32.30
N GLU A 835 1.68 62.51 -33.19
CA GLU A 835 2.96 62.48 -33.91
C GLU A 835 4.12 62.91 -32.98
N PHE A 836 4.96 61.96 -32.58
CA PHE A 836 6.21 62.25 -31.87
C PHE A 836 7.35 62.46 -32.88
N GLU A 837 7.84 63.70 -33.03
CA GLU A 837 9.08 63.97 -33.78
C GLU A 837 10.29 63.33 -33.06
N GLU A 838 11.08 62.52 -33.76
CA GLU A 838 12.39 62.08 -33.26
C GLU A 838 13.33 63.30 -33.12
N GLU A 839 13.62 63.74 -31.89
CA GLU A 839 14.63 64.78 -31.67
C GLU A 839 16.02 64.28 -32.12
N GLU A 840 16.48 64.76 -33.28
CA GLU A 840 17.88 64.58 -33.70
C GLU A 840 18.85 65.01 -32.56
N PRO A 841 19.89 64.22 -32.24
CA PRO A 841 20.77 64.51 -31.13
C PRO A 841 21.59 65.77 -31.38
N LYS A 842 21.17 66.89 -30.76
CA LYS A 842 21.80 68.22 -30.85
C LYS A 842 23.33 68.15 -30.59
N LYS A 843 24.11 68.20 -31.68
CA LYS A 843 25.59 68.20 -31.66
C LYS A 843 26.14 69.25 -30.70
N LYS A 844 26.77 68.82 -29.61
CA LYS A 844 27.41 69.69 -28.60
C LYS A 844 28.44 70.63 -29.25
N LYS A 845 28.10 71.92 -29.39
CA LYS A 845 29.05 72.96 -29.83
C LYS A 845 30.24 73.03 -28.86
N LYS A 846 31.47 72.84 -29.38
CA LYS A 846 32.72 72.99 -28.63
C LYS A 846 32.80 74.40 -28.00
N LYS A 847 32.94 74.48 -26.66
CA LYS A 847 33.28 75.72 -25.96
C LYS A 847 34.66 76.25 -26.44
N LYS A 848 34.68 77.31 -27.24
CA LYS A 848 35.88 78.14 -27.41
C LYS A 848 36.08 78.99 -26.14
N LYS A 849 37.30 79.00 -25.60
CA LYS A 849 37.72 79.95 -24.54
C LYS A 849 37.62 81.38 -25.09
N ALA A 850 37.01 82.28 -24.31
CA ALA A 850 37.14 83.73 -24.48
C ALA A 850 37.61 84.36 -23.17
N LYS A 851 38.51 85.33 -23.26
CA LYS A 851 39.12 86.03 -22.11
C LYS A 851 38.12 86.98 -21.45
N LYS A 852 38.25 87.17 -20.13
CA LYS A 852 37.84 88.42 -19.47
C LYS A 852 38.58 89.59 -20.11
N ASP A 853 37.88 90.66 -20.49
CA ASP A 853 38.13 91.97 -19.87
C ASP A 853 36.98 92.99 -20.04
N LYS A 854 36.86 93.88 -19.05
CA LYS A 854 36.21 95.22 -19.00
C LYS A 854 34.75 95.48 -19.45
N LYS A 855 33.96 95.89 -18.43
CA LYS A 855 33.22 97.18 -18.28
C LYS A 855 32.55 97.77 -19.56
N SER A 856 31.26 98.11 -19.57
CA SER A 856 30.61 99.06 -18.63
C SER A 856 29.10 99.24 -18.91
N LYS A 857 28.32 99.71 -17.90
CA LYS A 857 27.17 100.68 -17.96
C LYS A 857 26.05 100.45 -19.03
N LYS A 858 24.74 100.61 -18.79
CA LYS A 858 23.92 101.19 -17.68
C LYS A 858 22.43 101.02 -18.09
N VAL A 859 21.45 100.99 -17.15
CA VAL A 859 20.11 101.67 -17.21
C VAL A 859 19.13 101.28 -18.35
N ASP A 860 17.81 101.12 -18.20
CA ASP A 860 16.86 101.15 -17.05
C ASP A 860 15.48 100.52 -17.47
N THR A 861 14.59 100.28 -16.50
CA THR A 861 13.09 100.23 -16.55
C THR A 861 12.36 99.42 -17.65
N ALA A 862 11.44 98.47 -17.38
CA ALA A 862 10.25 98.43 -16.52
C ALA A 862 8.99 99.15 -17.05
N LYS A 863 7.86 98.41 -17.16
CA LYS A 863 6.42 98.76 -17.02
C LYS A 863 5.54 97.69 -17.75
N GLU A 864 4.56 97.05 -17.10
CA GLU A 864 3.10 97.39 -16.99
C GLU A 864 2.34 97.22 -18.34
N ALA A 865 1.06 96.84 -18.42
CA ALA A 865 -0.04 96.90 -17.44
C ALA A 865 -1.20 95.88 -17.72
N GLU A 866 -2.17 95.81 -16.77
CA GLU A 866 -3.64 95.64 -16.92
C GLU A 866 -4.23 94.42 -17.69
N SER A 867 -5.16 93.56 -17.20
CA SER A 867 -6.37 93.62 -16.33
C SER A 867 -7.71 93.84 -17.05
N ASN A 868 -8.71 93.00 -16.78
CA ASN A 868 -10.15 93.34 -16.66
C ASN A 868 -10.99 92.15 -16.12
N GLU A 869 -12.14 92.46 -15.51
CA GLU A 869 -13.04 91.58 -14.71
C GLU A 869 -14.36 91.21 -15.43
N GLU A 870 -15.34 90.65 -14.66
CA GLU A 870 -16.76 90.30 -14.93
C GLU A 870 -17.05 88.90 -15.60
N ASN A 871 -18.12 88.12 -15.29
CA ASN A 871 -19.21 88.16 -14.27
C ASN A 871 -19.71 86.73 -13.91
N ILE A 872 -20.36 86.42 -12.76
CA ILE A 872 -21.80 86.51 -12.37
C ILE A 872 -22.76 85.84 -13.42
N ASP A 873 -23.66 84.87 -13.14
CA ASP A 873 -24.46 84.54 -11.92
C ASP A 873 -24.88 83.03 -11.79
N GLU A 874 -25.66 82.71 -10.74
CA GLU A 874 -26.19 81.37 -10.36
C GLU A 874 -27.41 80.82 -11.16
N VAL A 875 -27.77 79.53 -10.90
CA VAL A 875 -29.15 78.97 -10.63
C VAL A 875 -29.42 77.59 -11.28
N SER A 876 -29.94 76.63 -10.49
CA SER A 876 -30.43 75.26 -10.86
C SER A 876 -31.97 75.25 -11.09
N PRO A 877 -32.74 74.12 -11.16
CA PRO A 877 -32.42 72.67 -11.25
C PRO A 877 -33.33 71.84 -12.24
N ASN A 878 -33.18 70.51 -12.19
CA ASN A 878 -34.19 69.43 -12.36
C ASN A 878 -34.74 68.96 -13.75
N ALA A 879 -34.81 67.61 -13.85
CA ALA A 879 -35.76 66.72 -14.57
C ALA A 879 -35.89 66.86 -16.10
N GLU A 880 -35.81 65.79 -16.91
CA GLU A 880 -36.31 64.41 -16.74
C GLU A 880 -35.27 63.29 -16.91
#